data_AF-A0A6A5HGS0-F1
#
_entry.id   AF-A0A6A5HGS0-F1
#
_cell.length_a   1.000
_cell.length_b   1.000
_cell.length_c   1.000
_cell.angle_alpha   90.00
_cell.angle_beta   90.00
_cell.angle_gamma   90.00
#
_symmetry.space_group_name_H-M   'P 1'
#
loop_
_entity.id
_entity.type
_entity.pdbx_description
1 polymer ?
#
loop_
_entity_poly.entity_id
_entity_poly.type
_entity_poly.pdbx_seq_one_letter_code
_entity_poly.pdbx_strand_id
1 'polypeptide(L)'
;MSFRIPKKVRTEDAAGAPSGAGGASGSGGSSNPPNRNNPPIRFTTPSSSGSSSAKTFTPIGKCEVQTNVFKVDITKLPFRLTRLSMETTLCGGKVDVNLTEGHQAVSGGVNDSERRLALHTVFLKLFQRHPDIFGTDILQYTYDCANTIYGFETAYKGGDAKLEDKIERKDFSDKEWEMISRILRRQSMFFKVILSANGFVYSDGPNALSNENRQELTRVVENCSSEVLNTTDYLQYGSQTFPMNEPPVFKPDATTEIRCGFDKAVRLAEGLAGTPEIVVTIDTKLSPFFSATSTLKFFCSKYAEFKGVSTGSQPGTSRGNRPGDRGGDRRGFGGRDPRADQRRRSRSRSPIRRDEKPVQDDWNYNEVKEIQSAYERGTEKNLLGRIEEALKGLLVVPIHLPKDKNRNIIVSRIAGSNAMNSIFELNKGKDDARNISVADYFKEKYNYQIKFPHLPLVVSGRLKNETFMPLELLNIVPGQRIKIQKMSANVQASMTGQNATLPRDHVLRIREILKGHLKIENNPHLKKFGIHVAREPIQMEAMMLSPAQMIFANRAIVVPPPGTVQFRQNKGQKYYKPAKINNVAVVNFDGAVTNLEIFSARLHATCLKNGLEMRKSHQEWLKYQWNSNDASYIKAEMVKMRDAQITIIVAITPEKKPDVHDVLKYFEASAGLQTIQIHINTADCFVRDAGGAQTVDNVMRKLNLKCGGINYLVEIPQSYDHKVVCSNVSFVQQKLFAKTQFVGFEMTHGPSRTLYDRVQGTFDGEPTVVGCSYSLKAVTDLGGFHFLQERNEYKLKNLDSKITQCLDQYKKAAGALPEVLVVFRTGAGEGDFKRVEEEVQDMRKALEKVGSKSKLVMVVVQKTSHTRIFPKEIKGNKPVEQNVKSGTCIDGQITSAGRQEFVLVCQSALIGTVRPVKYTIVANDPGWSKNEMAHLTYFLAFSHQVSYQPPAIPHVLYAADNLAKRGRNNFLQHKKLGLLTKSIKKVLAEHNDLAVEGHESELDALLVESITDSMNKMAVKNRSFWA
;
A
#
# COMPACT_ATOMS: atom_id res chain seq x y z
N MET A 1 43.88 -28.21 18.61
CA MET A 1 44.47 -29.56 18.82
C MET A 1 43.35 -30.57 18.69
N SER A 2 43.15 -31.13 17.50
CA SER A 2 43.86 -32.31 17.00
C SER A 2 43.35 -33.61 17.62
N PHE A 3 42.48 -34.25 16.82
CA PHE A 3 42.42 -35.69 16.61
C PHE A 3 41.70 -36.61 17.61
N ARG A 4 40.93 -37.50 16.97
CA ARG A 4 40.82 -38.95 17.22
C ARG A 4 39.95 -39.38 18.40
N ILE A 5 38.75 -39.78 18.00
CA ILE A 5 38.13 -41.04 18.44
C ILE A 5 39.16 -42.18 18.33
N PRO A 6 39.13 -43.14 19.29
CA PRO A 6 39.18 -44.53 18.91
C PRO A 6 37.98 -45.33 19.46
N LYS A 7 37.31 -45.99 18.51
CA LYS A 7 36.77 -47.37 18.57
C LYS A 7 37.66 -48.26 19.46
N LYS A 8 37.21 -49.28 20.19
CA LYS A 8 36.26 -50.41 19.97
C LYS A 8 36.24 -51.17 21.33
N VAL A 9 35.27 -52.03 21.68
CA VAL A 9 35.15 -53.47 21.37
C VAL A 9 33.73 -53.86 21.91
N ARG A 10 32.77 -54.32 21.08
CA ARG A 10 32.42 -55.73 20.68
C ARG A 10 31.98 -56.59 21.87
N THR A 11 30.87 -57.36 21.84
CA THR A 11 30.38 -58.37 20.86
C THR A 11 28.82 -58.40 20.87
N GLU A 12 28.01 -59.06 20.02
CA GLU A 12 28.01 -60.27 19.15
C GLU A 12 27.04 -59.99 17.97
N ASP A 13 27.37 -60.21 16.69
CA ASP A 13 27.38 -61.44 15.84
C ASP A 13 26.02 -62.00 15.41
N ALA A 14 25.73 -61.90 14.10
CA ALA A 14 25.28 -63.00 13.23
C ALA A 14 25.38 -62.62 11.73
N ALA A 15 26.25 -63.35 11.02
CA ALA A 15 26.30 -63.79 9.61
C ALA A 15 25.65 -62.94 8.47
N GLY A 16 26.20 -62.78 7.27
CA GLY A 16 27.34 -63.40 6.59
C GLY A 16 27.44 -62.79 5.18
N ALA A 17 28.69 -62.53 4.77
CA ALA A 17 29.15 -61.84 3.55
C ALA A 17 29.18 -62.81 2.32
N PRO A 18 29.73 -62.49 1.12
CA PRO A 18 30.63 -61.36 0.83
C PRO A 18 30.60 -60.67 -0.56
N SER A 19 31.24 -59.49 -0.55
CA SER A 19 32.19 -58.87 -1.51
C SER A 19 31.84 -58.78 -3.00
N GLY A 20 32.14 -57.69 -3.72
CA GLY A 20 32.93 -56.48 -3.49
C GLY A 20 33.04 -55.78 -4.86
N ALA A 21 32.70 -54.49 -4.99
CA ALA A 21 33.52 -53.31 -4.71
C ALA A 21 34.45 -52.88 -5.88
N GLY A 22 34.34 -51.61 -6.25
CA GLY A 22 35.19 -50.86 -7.18
C GLY A 22 34.32 -49.95 -8.07
N GLY A 23 34.56 -48.67 -8.27
CA GLY A 23 35.73 -47.83 -8.05
C GLY A 23 35.63 -46.68 -9.06
N ALA A 24 36.08 -45.49 -8.68
CA ALA A 24 35.98 -44.23 -9.43
C ALA A 24 36.81 -44.19 -10.73
N SER A 25 36.42 -43.29 -11.65
CA SER A 25 37.27 -42.38 -12.46
C SER A 25 36.67 -42.14 -13.86
N GLY A 26 36.80 -40.91 -14.35
CA GLY A 26 36.25 -40.47 -15.62
C GLY A 26 37.07 -40.91 -16.83
N SER A 27 36.39 -41.05 -17.96
CA SER A 27 36.91 -40.88 -19.33
C SER A 27 35.72 -40.96 -20.29
N GLY A 28 35.85 -40.29 -21.43
CA GLY A 28 34.75 -39.98 -22.35
C GLY A 28 34.22 -41.18 -23.14
N GLY A 29 33.14 -40.94 -23.89
CA GLY A 29 32.54 -41.96 -24.73
C GLY A 29 31.15 -41.60 -25.21
N SER A 30 31.10 -40.82 -26.29
CA SER A 30 30.05 -40.68 -27.30
C SER A 30 28.64 -41.27 -27.04
N SER A 31 27.68 -40.35 -26.94
CA SER A 31 26.43 -40.29 -27.71
C SER A 31 25.84 -41.59 -28.27
N ASN A 32 24.67 -41.97 -27.73
CA ASN A 32 23.54 -42.42 -28.53
C ASN A 32 22.26 -41.71 -28.01
N PRO A 33 21.35 -41.28 -28.90
CA PRO A 33 20.31 -40.31 -28.57
C PRO A 33 19.13 -40.96 -27.82
N PRO A 34 18.46 -40.26 -26.88
CA PRO A 34 17.25 -40.77 -26.27
C PRO A 34 16.06 -40.59 -27.21
N ASN A 35 15.28 -41.66 -27.24
CA ASN A 35 14.09 -41.93 -28.03
C ASN A 35 13.02 -40.81 -27.93
N ARG A 36 12.49 -40.37 -29.08
CA ARG A 36 11.61 -39.19 -29.25
C ARG A 36 10.16 -39.33 -28.71
N ASN A 37 9.81 -40.40 -28.00
CA ASN A 37 8.41 -40.76 -27.75
C ASN A 37 7.95 -40.85 -26.29
N ASN A 38 8.68 -40.27 -25.32
CA ASN A 38 8.13 -40.10 -23.98
C ASN A 38 7.43 -38.73 -23.85
N PRO A 39 6.13 -38.67 -23.51
CA PRO A 39 5.47 -37.40 -23.24
C PRO A 39 6.15 -36.72 -22.04
N PRO A 40 6.32 -35.38 -22.06
CA PRO A 40 7.03 -34.68 -21.01
C PRO A 40 6.28 -34.84 -19.68
N ILE A 41 7.03 -35.13 -18.61
CA ILE A 41 6.54 -35.12 -17.24
C ILE A 41 6.01 -33.71 -16.95
N ARG A 42 4.69 -33.57 -16.94
CA ARG A 42 3.99 -32.30 -16.70
C ARG A 42 3.99 -32.00 -15.21
N PHE A 43 4.43 -30.81 -14.83
CA PHE A 43 4.02 -30.20 -13.56
C PHE A 43 2.52 -29.87 -13.68
N THR A 44 1.66 -30.81 -13.30
CA THR A 44 0.25 -30.51 -13.06
C THR A 44 0.16 -29.89 -11.67
N THR A 45 -0.42 -28.69 -11.56
CA THR A 45 -1.19 -28.37 -10.35
C THR A 45 -2.18 -29.53 -10.14
N PRO A 46 -2.48 -29.97 -8.90
CA PRO A 46 -3.53 -30.95 -8.69
C PRO A 46 -4.76 -30.50 -9.48
N SER A 47 -5.09 -31.24 -10.52
CA SER A 47 -6.17 -30.87 -11.42
C SER A 47 -7.40 -30.61 -10.57
N SER A 48 -8.08 -29.49 -10.78
CA SER A 48 -9.44 -29.27 -10.27
C SER A 48 -10.46 -30.27 -10.84
N SER A 49 -10.01 -31.23 -11.66
CA SER A 49 -10.75 -32.34 -12.24
C SER A 49 -10.26 -33.74 -11.79
N GLY A 50 -9.49 -33.84 -10.70
CA GLY A 50 -9.02 -35.11 -10.15
C GLY A 50 -9.96 -35.66 -9.06
N SER A 51 -10.79 -36.63 -9.45
CA SER A 51 -11.79 -37.37 -8.67
C SER A 51 -13.12 -36.65 -8.42
N SER A 52 -14.18 -37.38 -8.72
CA SER A 52 -15.59 -37.14 -8.41
C SER A 52 -15.88 -37.15 -6.90
N SER A 53 -15.07 -36.48 -6.07
CA SER A 53 -15.45 -36.20 -4.70
C SER A 53 -16.49 -35.08 -4.74
N ALA A 54 -17.72 -35.35 -4.31
CA ALA A 54 -18.76 -34.34 -4.21
C ALA A 54 -18.21 -33.06 -3.54
N LYS A 55 -18.33 -31.90 -4.20
CA LYS A 55 -17.89 -30.62 -3.63
C LYS A 55 -18.60 -30.42 -2.29
N THR A 56 -17.83 -30.20 -1.22
CA THR A 56 -18.37 -29.96 0.13
C THR A 56 -19.40 -28.83 0.14
N PHE A 57 -19.14 -27.77 -0.61
CA PHE A 57 -20.07 -26.68 -0.85
C PHE A 57 -20.44 -26.58 -2.33
N THR A 58 -21.74 -26.42 -2.58
CA THR A 58 -22.28 -26.16 -3.92
C THR A 58 -22.41 -24.65 -4.13
N PRO A 59 -21.75 -24.06 -5.15
CA PRO A 59 -21.98 -22.66 -5.51
C PRO A 59 -23.45 -22.40 -5.83
N ILE A 60 -23.97 -21.24 -5.42
CA ILE A 60 -25.37 -20.84 -5.67
C ILE A 60 -25.60 -20.44 -7.13
N GLY A 61 -24.55 -20.38 -7.94
CA GLY A 61 -24.64 -20.12 -9.36
C GLY A 61 -23.26 -19.87 -9.96
N LYS A 62 -23.28 -19.42 -11.20
CA LYS A 62 -22.09 -19.04 -11.96
C LYS A 62 -22.36 -17.73 -12.68
N CYS A 63 -21.32 -16.95 -12.95
CA CYS A 63 -21.45 -15.70 -13.69
C CYS A 63 -20.30 -15.55 -14.70
N GLU A 64 -20.62 -15.06 -15.89
CA GLU A 64 -19.60 -14.73 -16.89
C GLU A 64 -18.92 -13.41 -16.53
N VAL A 65 -17.59 -13.45 -16.45
CA VAL A 65 -16.77 -12.31 -16.09
C VAL A 65 -15.67 -12.08 -17.13
N GLN A 66 -15.22 -10.83 -17.20
CA GLN A 66 -14.00 -10.45 -17.90
C GLN A 66 -13.03 -9.83 -16.89
N THR A 67 -11.75 -9.88 -17.22
CA THR A 67 -10.68 -9.38 -16.33
C THR A 67 -9.93 -8.21 -16.97
N ASN A 68 -8.92 -7.71 -16.29
CA ASN A 68 -7.92 -6.81 -16.87
C ASN A 68 -6.59 -7.53 -17.19
N VAL A 69 -6.67 -8.84 -17.43
CA VAL A 69 -5.55 -9.73 -17.70
C VAL A 69 -5.62 -10.19 -19.15
N PHE A 70 -4.51 -10.15 -19.86
CA PHE A 70 -4.40 -10.46 -21.29
C PHE A 70 -3.38 -11.57 -21.50
N LYS A 71 -3.73 -12.57 -22.32
CA LYS A 71 -2.80 -13.65 -22.67
C LYS A 71 -1.65 -13.10 -23.50
N VAL A 72 -0.47 -13.70 -23.33
CA VAL A 72 0.71 -13.42 -24.15
C VAL A 72 1.11 -14.69 -24.87
N ASP A 73 1.17 -14.61 -26.19
CA ASP A 73 1.72 -15.64 -27.05
C ASP A 73 3.19 -15.35 -27.32
N ILE A 74 4.05 -16.30 -26.95
CA ILE A 74 5.50 -16.27 -27.15
C ILE A 74 5.98 -17.41 -28.06
N THR A 75 5.08 -18.08 -28.78
CA THR A 75 5.43 -19.23 -29.64
C THR A 75 6.39 -18.89 -30.78
N LYS A 76 6.46 -17.61 -31.17
CA LYS A 76 7.39 -17.09 -32.19
C LYS A 76 8.62 -16.42 -31.59
N LEU A 77 8.79 -16.47 -30.26
CA LEU A 77 10.00 -15.99 -29.60
C LEU A 77 11.18 -16.89 -29.99
N PRO A 78 12.38 -16.36 -30.27
CA PRO A 78 13.55 -17.19 -30.54
C PRO A 78 13.77 -18.21 -29.43
N PHE A 79 14.18 -19.43 -29.81
CA PHE A 79 14.38 -20.55 -28.87
C PHE A 79 15.28 -20.16 -27.69
N ARG A 80 16.32 -19.37 -27.96
CA ARG A 80 17.32 -18.93 -27.00
C ARG A 80 17.63 -17.44 -27.18
N LEU A 81 17.74 -16.73 -26.06
CA LEU A 81 18.16 -15.34 -25.98
C LEU A 81 19.43 -15.24 -25.13
N THR A 82 20.37 -14.40 -25.53
CA THR A 82 21.55 -14.07 -24.74
C THR A 82 21.18 -13.05 -23.68
N ARG A 83 21.56 -13.32 -22.44
CA ARG A 83 21.41 -12.39 -21.32
C ARG A 83 22.74 -11.67 -21.08
N LEU A 84 22.73 -10.35 -21.13
CA LEU A 84 23.88 -9.50 -20.86
C LEU A 84 23.62 -8.67 -19.59
N SER A 85 24.70 -8.35 -18.88
CA SER A 85 24.69 -7.45 -17.73
C SER A 85 25.38 -6.15 -18.10
N MET A 86 24.78 -5.02 -17.74
CA MET A 86 25.32 -3.68 -17.96
C MET A 86 25.36 -2.91 -16.64
N GLU A 87 26.55 -2.81 -16.07
CA GLU A 87 26.81 -1.97 -14.90
C GLU A 87 27.17 -0.57 -15.37
N THR A 88 26.49 0.44 -14.86
CA THR A 88 26.74 1.85 -15.22
C THR A 88 27.05 2.66 -13.97
N THR A 89 28.27 3.19 -13.91
CA THR A 89 28.75 4.01 -12.80
C THR A 89 28.97 5.44 -13.26
N LEU A 90 28.40 6.39 -12.51
CA LEU A 90 28.60 7.81 -12.73
C LEU A 90 29.87 8.27 -11.99
N CYS A 91 30.89 8.67 -12.74
CA CYS A 91 32.22 9.04 -12.26
C CYS A 91 32.51 10.54 -12.36
N GLY A 92 33.54 11.02 -11.65
CA GLY A 92 33.98 12.43 -11.64
C GLY A 92 33.40 13.28 -10.49
N GLY A 93 32.77 12.63 -9.51
CA GLY A 93 32.37 13.19 -8.22
C GLY A 93 33.44 13.01 -7.13
N LYS A 94 33.11 13.34 -5.87
CA LYS A 94 33.93 12.92 -4.71
C LYS A 94 33.80 11.41 -4.43
N VAL A 95 32.66 10.84 -4.84
CA VAL A 95 32.30 9.43 -4.71
C VAL A 95 31.60 9.05 -6.01
N ASP A 96 32.00 7.93 -6.58
CA ASP A 96 31.38 7.34 -7.76
C ASP A 96 30.03 6.71 -7.39
N VAL A 97 29.05 6.83 -8.27
CA VAL A 97 27.67 6.42 -7.99
C VAL A 97 27.26 5.34 -8.98
N ASN A 98 27.06 4.12 -8.49
CA ASN A 98 26.54 3.03 -9.30
C ASN A 98 25.05 3.25 -9.60
N LEU A 99 24.73 3.62 -10.85
CA LEU A 99 23.35 3.89 -11.26
C LEU A 99 22.53 2.62 -11.47
N THR A 100 23.16 1.45 -11.57
CA THR A 100 22.50 0.15 -11.72
C THR A 100 21.87 -0.31 -10.39
N GLU A 101 22.45 0.04 -9.24
CA GLU A 101 21.95 -0.32 -7.91
C GLU A 101 20.77 0.57 -7.46
N GLY A 102 19.55 0.08 -7.71
CA GLY A 102 18.29 0.84 -7.59
C GLY A 102 17.92 1.42 -6.22
N HIS A 103 18.59 1.07 -5.12
CA HIS A 103 18.21 1.52 -3.77
C HIS A 103 19.19 2.51 -3.12
N GLN A 104 20.45 2.59 -3.59
CA GLN A 104 21.48 3.42 -2.95
C GLN A 104 21.75 4.74 -3.70
N ALA A 105 21.60 4.78 -5.02
CA ALA A 105 22.14 5.87 -5.84
C ALA A 105 21.28 7.15 -5.90
N VAL A 106 19.96 7.03 -6.03
CA VAL A 106 19.06 8.17 -6.23
C VAL A 106 17.72 7.92 -5.52
N SER A 107 17.17 8.95 -4.86
CA SER A 107 15.90 8.81 -4.13
C SER A 107 14.86 9.82 -4.62
N GLY A 108 13.62 9.36 -4.81
CA GLY A 108 12.48 10.20 -5.16
C GLY A 108 11.99 9.91 -6.58
N GLY A 109 10.68 9.81 -6.76
CA GLY A 109 10.09 9.27 -8.00
C GLY A 109 10.61 9.95 -9.27
N VAL A 110 10.66 11.30 -9.30
CA VAL A 110 11.15 12.05 -10.47
C VAL A 110 12.57 11.64 -10.83
N ASN A 111 13.45 11.57 -9.84
CA ASN A 111 14.84 11.17 -10.06
C ASN A 111 14.95 9.70 -10.53
N ASP A 112 14.07 8.81 -10.04
CA ASP A 112 14.04 7.41 -10.49
C ASP A 112 13.67 7.31 -11.98
N SER A 113 12.69 8.11 -12.40
CA SER A 113 12.27 8.21 -13.80
C SER A 113 13.38 8.80 -14.68
N GLU A 114 14.07 9.84 -14.22
CA GLU A 114 15.20 10.46 -14.93
C GLU A 114 16.41 9.52 -15.04
N ARG A 115 16.72 8.77 -13.97
CA ARG A 115 17.75 7.73 -13.98
C ARG A 115 17.46 6.67 -15.04
N ARG A 116 16.21 6.20 -15.12
CA ARG A 116 15.78 5.20 -16.12
C ARG A 116 16.04 5.69 -17.54
N LEU A 117 15.67 6.94 -17.84
CA LEU A 117 15.90 7.55 -19.15
C LEU A 117 17.39 7.73 -19.46
N ALA A 118 18.18 8.12 -18.46
CA ALA A 118 19.63 8.25 -18.62
C ALA A 118 20.28 6.89 -18.93
N LEU A 119 19.95 5.84 -18.18
CA LEU A 119 20.44 4.47 -18.43
C LEU A 119 20.07 3.97 -19.83
N HIS A 120 18.81 4.18 -20.24
CA HIS A 120 18.37 3.83 -21.60
C HIS A 120 19.17 4.55 -22.68
N THR A 121 19.41 5.84 -22.49
CA THR A 121 20.18 6.64 -23.46
C THR A 121 21.64 6.25 -23.50
N VAL A 122 22.24 5.94 -22.35
CA VAL A 122 23.61 5.40 -22.25
C VAL A 122 23.71 4.06 -22.99
N PHE A 123 22.74 3.16 -22.83
CA PHE A 123 22.67 1.91 -23.58
C PHE A 123 22.61 2.15 -25.10
N LEU A 124 21.77 3.09 -25.57
CA LEU A 124 21.71 3.43 -27.00
C LEU A 124 23.05 3.95 -27.55
N LYS A 125 23.81 4.72 -26.76
CA LYS A 125 25.15 5.19 -27.15
C LYS A 125 26.17 4.05 -27.17
N LEU A 126 26.13 3.17 -26.18
CA LEU A 126 26.98 1.98 -26.17
C LEU A 126 26.72 1.11 -27.41
N PHE A 127 25.45 0.87 -27.73
CA PHE A 127 25.05 0.12 -28.93
C PHE A 127 25.59 0.76 -30.21
N GLN A 128 25.47 2.08 -30.36
CA GLN A 128 25.95 2.80 -31.53
C GLN A 128 27.48 2.79 -31.69
N ARG A 129 28.22 2.73 -30.58
CA ARG A 129 29.70 2.77 -30.56
C ARG A 129 30.34 1.41 -30.85
N HIS A 130 29.65 0.32 -30.55
CA HIS A 130 30.17 -1.06 -30.68
C HIS A 130 29.32 -1.91 -31.65
N PRO A 131 29.20 -1.51 -32.94
CA PRO A 131 28.43 -2.28 -33.93
C PRO A 131 29.07 -3.63 -34.27
N ASP A 132 30.35 -3.82 -33.98
CA ASP A 132 31.06 -5.09 -34.08
C ASP A 132 30.52 -6.14 -33.09
N ILE A 133 30.12 -5.69 -31.90
CA ILE A 133 29.59 -6.56 -30.82
C ILE A 133 28.07 -6.68 -30.88
N PHE A 134 27.35 -5.56 -31.09
CA PHE A 134 25.88 -5.53 -31.05
C PHE A 134 25.22 -5.66 -32.42
N GLY A 135 25.96 -5.53 -33.51
CA GLY A 135 25.36 -5.35 -34.84
C GLY A 135 24.69 -3.98 -34.98
N THR A 136 23.75 -3.86 -35.94
CA THR A 136 23.13 -2.58 -36.30
C THR A 136 21.63 -2.49 -36.02
N ASP A 137 20.97 -3.60 -35.68
CA ASP A 137 19.53 -3.63 -35.42
C ASP A 137 19.23 -3.64 -33.91
N ILE A 138 18.98 -2.45 -33.35
CA ILE A 138 18.66 -2.28 -31.93
C ILE A 138 17.43 -3.06 -31.49
N LEU A 139 16.47 -3.34 -32.39
CA LEU A 139 15.24 -4.04 -32.05
C LEU A 139 15.48 -5.51 -31.69
N GLN A 140 16.67 -6.06 -31.96
CA GLN A 140 17.09 -7.38 -31.50
C GLN A 140 17.47 -7.43 -30.02
N TYR A 141 17.45 -6.27 -29.34
CA TYR A 141 17.78 -6.12 -27.94
C TYR A 141 16.64 -5.46 -27.17
N THR A 142 16.53 -5.77 -25.89
CA THR A 142 15.68 -5.04 -24.95
C THR A 142 16.37 -4.92 -23.60
N TYR A 143 16.19 -3.78 -22.93
CA TYR A 143 16.90 -3.42 -21.70
C TYR A 143 15.90 -3.09 -20.58
N ASP A 144 16.15 -3.62 -19.38
CA ASP A 144 15.32 -3.32 -18.20
C ASP A 144 15.52 -1.89 -17.65
N CYS A 145 16.47 -1.14 -18.21
CA CYS A 145 16.93 0.16 -17.71
C CYS A 145 17.44 0.10 -16.26
N ALA A 146 18.05 -1.04 -15.92
CA ALA A 146 18.76 -1.32 -14.69
C ALA A 146 20.05 -2.08 -15.01
N ASN A 147 20.04 -3.41 -14.93
CA ASN A 147 21.25 -4.23 -15.11
C ASN A 147 21.18 -5.14 -16.33
N THR A 148 20.00 -5.52 -16.82
CA THR A 148 19.86 -6.70 -17.68
C THR A 148 19.41 -6.33 -19.08
N ILE A 149 20.20 -6.73 -20.08
CA ILE A 149 19.84 -6.64 -21.50
C ILE A 149 19.60 -8.06 -22.01
N TYR A 150 18.54 -8.24 -22.80
CA TYR A 150 18.28 -9.48 -23.53
C TYR A 150 18.46 -9.22 -25.01
N GLY A 151 19.27 -10.03 -25.66
CA GLY A 151 19.56 -9.95 -27.09
C GLY A 151 19.30 -11.27 -27.79
N PHE A 152 19.06 -11.21 -29.10
CA PHE A 152 19.08 -12.42 -29.92
C PHE A 152 20.49 -13.01 -29.90
N GLU A 153 20.59 -14.33 -29.73
CA GLU A 153 21.87 -15.02 -29.72
C GLU A 153 22.69 -14.76 -30.99
N THR A 154 22.02 -14.77 -32.14
CA THR A 154 22.66 -14.53 -33.44
C THR A 154 23.13 -13.10 -33.65
N ALA A 155 22.67 -12.15 -32.81
CA ALA A 155 23.00 -10.73 -32.94
C ALA A 155 24.27 -10.37 -32.15
N TYR A 156 24.43 -10.91 -30.95
CA TYR A 156 25.55 -10.57 -30.07
C TYR A 156 26.83 -11.35 -30.42
N LYS A 157 27.92 -10.61 -30.68
CA LYS A 157 29.22 -11.16 -31.11
C LYS A 157 30.37 -10.91 -30.12
N GLY A 158 30.10 -10.34 -28.95
CA GLY A 158 31.13 -9.94 -27.99
C GLY A 158 31.79 -11.09 -27.21
N GLY A 159 31.26 -12.31 -27.28
CA GLY A 159 31.76 -13.45 -26.50
C GLY A 159 31.60 -13.26 -24.99
N ASP A 160 32.46 -13.93 -24.20
CA ASP A 160 32.42 -13.88 -22.73
C ASP A 160 33.32 -12.78 -22.13
N ALA A 161 34.06 -12.05 -22.97
CA ALA A 161 34.96 -10.99 -22.51
C ALA A 161 34.16 -9.78 -22.00
N LYS A 162 34.64 -9.18 -20.90
CA LYS A 162 34.05 -7.94 -20.38
C LYS A 162 34.44 -6.77 -21.29
N LEU A 163 33.44 -6.00 -21.73
CA LEU A 163 33.64 -4.72 -22.42
C LEU A 163 33.55 -3.59 -21.40
N GLU A 164 34.58 -2.75 -21.33
CA GLU A 164 34.53 -1.49 -20.57
C GLU A 164 34.55 -0.31 -21.54
N ASP A 165 33.61 0.63 -21.39
CA ASP A 165 33.58 1.87 -22.18
C ASP A 165 33.34 3.10 -21.28
N LYS A 166 33.79 4.25 -21.78
CA LYS A 166 33.63 5.55 -21.15
C LYS A 166 32.79 6.45 -22.05
N ILE A 167 31.64 6.90 -21.56
CA ILE A 167 30.71 7.77 -22.28
C ILE A 167 30.60 9.13 -21.58
N GLU A 168 30.82 10.22 -22.30
CA GLU A 168 30.88 11.59 -21.77
C GLU A 168 30.09 12.59 -22.63
N ARG A 169 30.07 13.88 -22.24
CA ARG A 169 29.26 14.95 -22.89
C ARG A 169 29.29 14.92 -24.41
N LYS A 170 30.48 14.72 -25.00
CA LYS A 170 30.71 14.79 -26.44
C LYS A 170 29.99 13.70 -27.24
N ASP A 171 29.61 12.61 -26.57
CA ASP A 171 28.94 11.47 -27.18
C ASP A 171 27.41 11.66 -27.30
N PHE A 172 26.88 12.75 -26.72
CA PHE A 172 25.45 13.08 -26.72
C PHE A 172 25.15 14.32 -27.57
N SER A 173 24.02 14.30 -28.27
CA SER A 173 23.41 15.52 -28.83
C SER A 173 22.99 16.48 -27.71
N ASP A 174 22.76 17.74 -28.04
CA ASP A 174 22.34 18.76 -27.06
C ASP A 174 21.04 18.38 -26.35
N LYS A 175 20.08 17.80 -27.07
CA LYS A 175 18.80 17.35 -26.52
C LYS A 175 18.96 16.14 -25.59
N GLU A 176 19.79 15.17 -25.95
CA GLU A 176 20.08 14.01 -25.10
C GLU A 176 20.83 14.46 -23.83
N TRP A 177 21.78 15.39 -23.98
CA TRP A 177 22.51 15.94 -22.85
C TRP A 177 21.61 16.76 -21.93
N GLU A 178 20.69 17.56 -22.45
CA GLU A 178 19.71 18.31 -21.64
C GLU A 178 18.92 17.37 -20.72
N MET A 179 18.53 16.20 -21.22
CA MET A 179 17.85 15.18 -20.41
C MET A 179 18.78 14.52 -19.38
N ILE A 180 19.95 14.04 -19.80
CA ILE A 180 20.88 13.31 -18.92
C ILE A 180 21.47 14.23 -17.85
N SER A 181 21.72 15.50 -18.18
CA SER A 181 22.30 16.47 -17.26
C SER A 181 21.47 16.72 -15.99
N ARG A 182 20.18 16.35 -16.00
CA ARG A 182 19.28 16.44 -14.83
C ARG A 182 19.74 15.56 -13.66
N ILE A 183 20.36 14.43 -13.96
CA ILE A 183 20.92 13.53 -12.93
C ILE A 183 22.39 13.85 -12.62
N LEU A 184 23.05 14.69 -13.42
CA LEU A 184 24.47 15.01 -13.28
C LEU A 184 24.68 16.14 -12.27
N ARG A 185 25.64 15.93 -11.36
CA ARG A 185 26.02 16.95 -10.36
C ARG A 185 27.11 17.90 -10.85
N ARG A 186 27.87 17.54 -11.88
CA ARG A 186 28.90 18.40 -12.49
C ARG A 186 28.94 18.11 -13.99
N GLN A 187 29.27 19.12 -14.80
CA GLN A 187 29.39 18.94 -16.25
C GLN A 187 30.60 18.07 -16.63
N SER A 188 31.61 17.97 -15.74
CA SER A 188 32.80 17.13 -15.92
C SER A 188 32.55 15.63 -15.62
N MET A 189 31.33 15.24 -15.24
CA MET A 189 31.03 13.85 -14.93
C MET A 189 30.87 13.03 -16.20
N PHE A 190 31.22 11.75 -16.12
CA PHE A 190 31.12 10.79 -17.23
C PHE A 190 30.59 9.45 -16.72
N PHE A 191 30.12 8.61 -17.64
CA PHE A 191 29.63 7.27 -17.34
C PHE A 191 30.71 6.25 -17.66
N LYS A 192 31.06 5.41 -16.69
CA LYS A 192 31.80 4.17 -16.90
C LYS A 192 30.77 3.06 -17.06
N VAL A 193 30.85 2.32 -18.17
CA VAL A 193 29.94 1.20 -18.47
C VAL A 193 30.74 -0.09 -18.56
N ILE A 194 30.28 -1.14 -17.88
CA ILE A 194 30.86 -2.48 -17.93
C ILE A 194 29.78 -3.44 -18.42
N LEU A 195 30.03 -4.10 -19.56
CA LEU A 195 29.14 -5.07 -20.17
C LEU A 195 29.75 -6.48 -20.07
N SER A 196 28.93 -7.47 -19.73
CA SER A 196 29.32 -8.89 -19.66
C SER A 196 28.18 -9.83 -20.09
N ALA A 197 28.52 -10.99 -20.66
CA ALA A 197 27.55 -12.03 -20.97
C ALA A 197 27.29 -12.90 -19.72
N ASN A 198 26.02 -13.04 -19.35
CA ASN A 198 25.59 -13.70 -18.11
C ASN A 198 24.58 -14.83 -18.38
N GLY A 199 24.81 -15.61 -19.44
CA GLY A 199 24.06 -16.83 -19.78
C GLY A 199 22.90 -16.61 -20.75
N PHE A 200 21.91 -17.51 -20.68
CA PHE A 200 20.82 -17.60 -21.66
C PHE A 200 19.44 -17.68 -21.03
N VAL A 201 18.43 -17.24 -21.76
CA VAL A 201 17.01 -17.46 -21.48
C VAL A 201 16.42 -18.31 -22.60
N TYR A 202 15.70 -19.36 -22.22
CA TYR A 202 15.09 -20.32 -23.13
C TYR A 202 13.57 -20.05 -23.22
N SER A 203 13.04 -19.99 -24.43
CA SER A 203 11.59 -19.82 -24.66
C SER A 203 10.86 -21.16 -24.78
N ASP A 204 11.58 -22.24 -25.10
CA ASP A 204 11.04 -23.59 -25.27
C ASP A 204 12.03 -24.66 -24.78
N GLY A 205 11.58 -25.92 -24.72
CA GLY A 205 12.33 -27.08 -24.27
C GLY A 205 12.37 -27.26 -22.74
N PRO A 206 13.10 -28.27 -22.24
CA PRO A 206 13.12 -28.60 -20.81
C PRO A 206 13.61 -27.44 -19.92
N ASN A 207 14.59 -26.67 -20.40
CA ASN A 207 15.14 -25.52 -19.68
C ASN A 207 14.11 -24.38 -19.52
N ALA A 208 13.15 -24.25 -20.45
CA ALA A 208 12.10 -23.25 -20.36
C ALA A 208 11.12 -23.52 -19.20
N LEU A 209 11.11 -24.74 -18.67
CA LEU A 209 10.22 -25.14 -17.58
C LEU A 209 10.78 -24.83 -16.19
N SER A 210 12.06 -24.48 -16.06
CA SER A 210 12.67 -24.14 -14.77
C SER A 210 12.11 -22.83 -14.21
N ASN A 211 11.94 -22.75 -12.88
CA ASN A 211 11.36 -21.57 -12.24
C ASN A 211 12.19 -20.30 -12.49
N GLU A 212 13.52 -20.42 -12.44
CA GLU A 212 14.46 -19.33 -12.72
C GLU A 212 14.31 -18.80 -14.15
N ASN A 213 14.30 -19.70 -15.14
CA ASN A 213 14.14 -19.30 -16.53
C ASN A 213 12.78 -18.65 -16.78
N ARG A 214 11.70 -19.16 -16.20
CA ARG A 214 10.37 -18.57 -16.39
C ARG A 214 10.26 -17.16 -15.83
N GLN A 215 10.93 -16.87 -14.70
CA GLN A 215 11.00 -15.50 -14.18
C GLN A 215 11.73 -14.57 -15.16
N GLU A 216 12.86 -15.00 -15.70
CA GLU A 216 13.60 -14.23 -16.72
C GLU A 216 12.76 -14.04 -17.99
N LEU A 217 12.03 -15.07 -18.43
CA LEU A 217 11.15 -14.99 -19.59
C LEU A 217 10.01 -13.98 -19.40
N THR A 218 9.43 -13.89 -18.19
CA THR A 218 8.47 -12.82 -17.88
C THR A 218 9.10 -11.43 -17.94
N ARG A 219 10.37 -11.28 -17.54
CA ARG A 219 11.12 -10.02 -17.67
C ARG A 219 11.39 -9.65 -19.13
N VAL A 220 11.69 -10.61 -20.01
CA VAL A 220 11.85 -10.37 -21.46
C VAL A 220 10.58 -9.73 -22.03
N VAL A 221 9.41 -10.30 -21.72
CA VAL A 221 8.11 -9.79 -22.19
C VAL A 221 7.81 -8.41 -21.58
N GLU A 222 8.10 -8.21 -20.30
CA GLU A 222 7.93 -6.94 -19.59
C GLU A 222 8.77 -5.83 -20.25
N ASN A 223 10.04 -6.13 -20.54
CA ASN A 223 10.97 -5.19 -21.17
C ASN A 223 10.54 -4.85 -22.60
N CYS A 224 10.27 -5.85 -23.44
CA CYS A 224 9.83 -5.63 -24.83
C CYS A 224 8.58 -4.75 -24.92
N SER A 225 7.62 -4.97 -24.01
CA SER A 225 6.40 -4.17 -23.96
C SER A 225 6.61 -2.78 -23.33
N SER A 226 7.71 -2.54 -22.61
CA SER A 226 8.06 -1.27 -21.95
C SER A 226 8.95 -0.34 -22.77
N GLU A 227 9.68 -0.83 -23.78
CA GLU A 227 10.66 -0.01 -24.53
C GLU A 227 10.07 1.27 -25.10
N VAL A 228 8.84 1.21 -25.60
CA VAL A 228 8.12 2.37 -26.17
C VAL A 228 7.78 3.46 -25.14
N LEU A 229 7.92 3.16 -23.84
CA LEU A 229 7.66 4.08 -22.73
C LEU A 229 8.93 4.80 -22.27
N ASN A 230 10.11 4.40 -22.72
CA ASN A 230 11.40 5.01 -22.34
C ASN A 230 11.62 6.35 -23.08
N THR A 231 10.71 7.30 -22.89
CA THR A 231 10.76 8.66 -23.46
C THR A 231 10.39 9.71 -22.42
N THR A 232 10.65 10.99 -22.72
CA THR A 232 10.25 12.11 -21.84
C THR A 232 8.74 12.33 -21.75
N ASP A 233 7.94 11.63 -22.56
CA ASP A 233 6.48 11.74 -22.55
C ASP A 233 5.84 10.97 -21.38
N TYR A 234 6.62 10.12 -20.71
CA TYR A 234 6.16 9.26 -19.64
C TYR A 234 6.97 9.44 -18.37
N LEU A 235 6.28 9.53 -17.24
CA LEU A 235 6.87 9.39 -15.93
C LEU A 235 6.73 7.93 -15.47
N GLN A 236 7.84 7.26 -15.22
CA GLN A 236 7.86 5.85 -14.79
C GLN A 236 8.31 5.75 -13.33
N TYR A 237 7.44 5.20 -12.47
CA TYR A 237 7.65 5.06 -11.03
C TYR A 237 7.38 3.62 -10.57
N GLY A 238 8.43 2.79 -10.57
CA GLY A 238 8.24 1.34 -10.41
C GLY A 238 7.44 0.79 -11.59
N SER A 239 6.38 0.03 -11.32
CA SER A 239 5.47 -0.49 -12.36
C SER A 239 4.45 0.53 -12.87
N GLN A 240 4.38 1.74 -12.27
CA GLN A 240 3.41 2.76 -12.63
C GLN A 240 3.96 3.71 -13.68
N THR A 241 3.16 3.96 -14.72
CA THR A 241 3.48 4.89 -15.81
C THR A 241 2.41 5.98 -15.89
N PHE A 242 2.84 7.24 -15.98
CA PHE A 242 1.96 8.40 -16.12
C PHE A 242 2.31 9.19 -17.39
N PRO A 243 1.40 9.28 -18.37
CA PRO A 243 1.60 10.11 -19.55
C PRO A 243 1.58 11.61 -19.20
N MET A 244 2.61 12.33 -19.65
CA MET A 244 2.75 13.78 -19.43
C MET A 244 2.02 14.63 -20.46
N ASN A 245 1.74 14.05 -21.63
CA ASN A 245 0.99 14.70 -22.70
C ASN A 245 -0.53 14.76 -22.43
N GLU A 246 -1.05 13.97 -21.49
CA GLU A 246 -2.45 14.05 -21.09
C GLU A 246 -2.69 15.18 -20.07
N PRO A 247 -3.83 15.89 -20.13
CA PRO A 247 -4.17 16.85 -19.08
C PRO A 247 -4.49 16.14 -17.75
N PRO A 248 -4.30 16.80 -16.60
CA PRO A 248 -4.77 16.26 -15.33
C PRO A 248 -6.30 16.08 -15.37
N VAL A 249 -6.78 15.01 -14.75
CA VAL A 249 -8.21 14.66 -14.69
C VAL A 249 -8.96 15.64 -13.78
N PHE A 250 -8.31 16.07 -12.70
CA PHE A 250 -8.91 16.93 -11.69
C PHE A 250 -7.85 17.77 -10.98
N LYS A 251 -8.20 18.98 -10.53
CA LYS A 251 -7.32 19.85 -9.73
C LYS A 251 -8.05 20.23 -8.43
N PRO A 252 -7.78 19.53 -7.31
CA PRO A 252 -8.45 19.80 -6.04
C PRO A 252 -8.18 21.19 -5.48
N ASP A 253 -7.00 21.74 -5.77
CA ASP A 253 -6.53 23.04 -5.31
C ASP A 253 -5.47 23.59 -6.28
N ALA A 254 -4.97 24.81 -6.01
CA ALA A 254 -3.97 25.47 -6.86
C ALA A 254 -2.59 24.77 -6.86
N THR A 255 -2.30 23.96 -5.85
CA THR A 255 -1.01 23.30 -5.62
C THR A 255 -0.96 21.84 -6.04
N THR A 256 -2.13 21.25 -6.34
CA THR A 256 -2.29 19.82 -6.56
C THR A 256 -3.05 19.52 -7.84
N GLU A 257 -2.59 18.54 -8.60
CA GLU A 257 -3.31 17.97 -9.73
C GLU A 257 -3.38 16.45 -9.64
N ILE A 258 -4.50 15.86 -10.02
CA ILE A 258 -4.69 14.41 -10.09
C ILE A 258 -4.53 13.97 -11.53
N ARG A 259 -3.57 13.09 -11.79
CA ARG A 259 -3.27 12.56 -13.12
C ARG A 259 -3.68 11.10 -13.23
N CYS A 260 -4.14 10.72 -14.41
CA CYS A 260 -4.35 9.33 -14.77
C CYS A 260 -3.02 8.72 -15.23
N GLY A 261 -2.83 7.45 -14.90
CA GLY A 261 -1.74 6.62 -15.36
C GLY A 261 -2.19 5.18 -15.38
N PHE A 262 -1.23 4.28 -15.51
CA PHE A 262 -1.50 2.85 -15.54
C PHE A 262 -0.36 2.07 -14.91
N ASP A 263 -0.66 0.84 -14.56
CA ASP A 263 0.26 -0.13 -14.00
C ASP A 263 0.25 -1.35 -14.91
N LYS A 264 1.44 -1.91 -15.16
CA LYS A 264 1.63 -3.09 -16.00
C LYS A 264 2.45 -4.10 -15.22
N ALA A 265 2.00 -5.35 -15.25
CA ALA A 265 2.75 -6.46 -14.69
C ALA A 265 2.60 -7.70 -15.57
N VAL A 266 3.72 -8.23 -16.05
CA VAL A 266 3.80 -9.58 -16.64
C VAL A 266 3.99 -10.61 -15.53
N ARG A 267 3.23 -11.71 -15.58
CA ARG A 267 3.38 -12.84 -14.66
C ARG A 267 3.03 -14.17 -15.32
N LEU A 268 3.36 -15.26 -14.62
CA LEU A 268 2.84 -16.59 -14.95
C LEU A 268 1.48 -16.78 -14.27
N ALA A 269 0.52 -17.24 -15.03
CA ALA A 269 -0.79 -17.65 -14.53
C ALA A 269 -1.06 -19.11 -14.88
N GLU A 270 -1.93 -19.75 -14.10
CA GLU A 270 -2.43 -21.08 -14.38
C GLU A 270 -3.38 -21.02 -15.57
N GLY A 271 -3.01 -21.55 -16.73
CA GLY A 271 -3.82 -21.61 -17.93
C GLY A 271 -4.89 -22.71 -17.92
N LEU A 272 -5.47 -22.97 -19.10
CA LEU A 272 -6.43 -24.05 -19.26
C LEU A 272 -5.75 -25.40 -19.03
N ALA A 273 -6.43 -26.33 -18.33
CA ALA A 273 -5.88 -27.63 -17.93
C ALA A 273 -4.62 -27.57 -17.03
N GLY A 274 -4.37 -26.44 -16.36
CA GLY A 274 -3.29 -26.30 -15.37
C GLY A 274 -1.91 -25.99 -15.96
N THR A 275 -1.80 -25.71 -17.27
CA THR A 275 -0.52 -25.36 -17.90
C THR A 275 -0.13 -23.90 -17.59
N PRO A 276 1.14 -23.60 -17.25
CA PRO A 276 1.56 -22.22 -17.01
C PRO A 276 1.49 -21.40 -18.31
N GLU A 277 0.80 -20.26 -18.26
CA GLU A 277 0.68 -19.29 -19.36
C GLU A 277 1.28 -17.95 -18.92
N ILE A 278 1.92 -17.21 -19.84
CA ILE A 278 2.35 -15.84 -19.58
C ILE A 278 1.16 -14.91 -19.82
N VAL A 279 0.92 -14.02 -18.87
CA VAL A 279 -0.14 -13.02 -18.95
C VAL A 279 0.38 -11.64 -18.59
N VAL A 280 -0.21 -10.61 -19.20
CA VAL A 280 0.00 -9.21 -18.85
C VAL A 280 -1.25 -8.69 -18.14
N THR A 281 -1.08 -8.12 -16.96
CA THR A 281 -2.15 -7.39 -16.25
C THR A 281 -1.97 -5.89 -16.45
N ILE A 282 -3.03 -5.20 -16.89
CA ILE A 282 -3.06 -3.72 -17.02
C ILE A 282 -4.10 -3.14 -16.07
N ASP A 283 -3.69 -2.28 -15.15
CA ASP A 283 -4.60 -1.62 -14.19
C ASP A 283 -4.53 -0.10 -14.35
N THR A 284 -5.66 0.59 -14.21
CA THR A 284 -5.65 2.05 -14.28
C THR A 284 -5.22 2.63 -12.93
N LYS A 285 -4.53 3.77 -12.95
CA LYS A 285 -4.08 4.46 -11.73
C LYS A 285 -4.50 5.92 -11.77
N LEU A 286 -4.87 6.42 -10.60
CA LEU A 286 -4.97 7.85 -10.32
C LEU A 286 -3.95 8.16 -9.26
N SER A 287 -3.21 9.25 -9.42
CA SER A 287 -2.27 9.72 -8.40
C SER A 287 -2.25 11.24 -8.35
N PRO A 288 -2.17 11.83 -7.15
CA PRO A 288 -1.97 13.25 -7.00
C PRO A 288 -0.50 13.60 -7.21
N PHE A 289 -0.28 14.71 -7.90
CA PHE A 289 1.00 15.33 -8.20
C PHE A 289 0.97 16.78 -7.75
N PHE A 290 2.13 17.31 -7.40
CA PHE A 290 2.29 18.75 -7.23
C PHE A 290 2.12 19.44 -8.59
N SER A 291 1.30 20.48 -8.62
CA SER A 291 1.11 21.31 -9.82
C SER A 291 2.41 22.01 -10.19
N ALA A 292 2.67 22.14 -11.49
CA ALA A 292 3.76 22.98 -11.98
C ALA A 292 3.40 24.46 -11.78
N THR A 293 3.89 25.06 -10.70
CA THR A 293 3.63 26.47 -10.32
C THR A 293 4.90 27.13 -9.81
N SER A 294 4.90 28.47 -9.69
CA SER A 294 5.92 29.13 -8.87
C SER A 294 5.84 28.69 -7.41
N THR A 295 6.98 28.75 -6.73
CA THR A 295 7.06 28.44 -5.29
C THR A 295 6.33 29.52 -4.48
N LEU A 296 6.29 30.76 -4.99
CA LEU A 296 5.53 31.86 -4.41
C LEU A 296 4.01 31.59 -4.45
N LYS A 297 3.45 31.17 -5.58
CA LYS A 297 2.03 30.77 -5.67
C LYS A 297 1.72 29.61 -4.73
N PHE A 298 2.61 28.63 -4.66
CA PHE A 298 2.46 27.50 -3.74
C PHE A 298 2.39 27.97 -2.29
N PHE A 299 3.30 28.86 -1.89
CA PHE A 299 3.37 29.46 -0.57
C PHE A 299 2.08 30.21 -0.22
N CYS A 300 1.61 31.10 -1.10
CA CYS A 300 0.36 31.85 -0.90
C CYS A 300 -0.87 30.93 -0.80
N SER A 301 -0.95 29.91 -1.66
CA SER A 301 -2.06 28.97 -1.66
C SER A 301 -2.13 28.16 -0.36
N LYS A 302 -0.98 27.72 0.18
CA LYS A 302 -0.92 27.01 1.46
C LYS A 302 -1.18 27.93 2.64
N TYR A 303 -0.71 29.18 2.58
CA TYR A 303 -1.03 30.19 3.57
C TYR A 303 -2.55 30.40 3.69
N ALA A 304 -3.24 30.61 2.56
CA ALA A 304 -4.69 30.79 2.54
C ALA A 304 -5.44 29.54 3.01
N GLU A 305 -5.02 28.34 2.56
CA GLU A 305 -5.58 27.05 2.99
C GLU A 305 -5.52 26.89 4.51
N PHE A 306 -4.37 27.17 5.13
CA PHE A 306 -4.18 26.98 6.56
C PHE A 306 -4.82 28.06 7.43
N LYS A 307 -5.02 29.26 6.88
CA LYS A 307 -5.80 30.35 7.52
C LYS A 307 -7.31 30.09 7.46
N GLY A 308 -7.77 29.10 6.68
CA GLY A 308 -9.19 28.80 6.50
C GLY A 308 -9.90 29.75 5.52
N VAL A 309 -9.15 30.45 4.68
CA VAL A 309 -9.70 31.35 3.65
C VAL A 309 -9.90 30.55 2.37
N SER A 310 -11.16 30.45 1.92
CA SER A 310 -11.49 29.77 0.65
C SER A 310 -10.82 30.49 -0.52
N THR A 311 -9.80 29.87 -1.13
CA THR A 311 -9.20 30.37 -2.36
C THR A 311 -10.18 30.17 -3.52
N GLY A 312 -10.47 31.26 -4.23
CA GLY A 312 -11.43 31.29 -5.33
C GLY A 312 -11.06 30.29 -6.42
N SER A 313 -11.94 29.31 -6.65
CA SER A 313 -11.92 28.49 -7.87
C SER A 313 -12.44 29.35 -9.04
N GLN A 314 -11.82 29.24 -10.22
CA GLN A 314 -12.28 29.93 -11.43
C GLN A 314 -13.76 29.59 -11.76
N PRO A 315 -14.50 30.54 -12.38
CA PRO A 315 -15.92 30.38 -12.67
C PRO A 315 -16.12 29.47 -13.88
N GLY A 316 -16.54 28.24 -13.62
CA GLY A 316 -16.97 27.29 -14.65
C GLY A 316 -17.56 26.05 -13.99
N THR A 317 -18.90 25.98 -13.97
CA THR A 317 -19.70 24.87 -13.42
C THR A 317 -19.52 24.57 -11.93
N SER A 318 -19.75 25.56 -11.07
CA SER A 318 -20.11 25.30 -9.68
C SER A 318 -21.49 25.91 -9.42
N ARG A 319 -22.56 25.13 -9.67
CA ARG A 319 -23.85 25.42 -9.04
C ARG A 319 -23.73 25.00 -7.59
N GLY A 320 -23.83 25.98 -6.71
CA GLY A 320 -23.40 25.91 -5.32
C GLY A 320 -24.08 24.82 -4.50
N ASN A 321 -23.28 24.20 -3.64
CA ASN A 321 -23.75 23.51 -2.45
C ASN A 321 -23.38 24.35 -1.23
N ARG A 322 -24.29 25.25 -0.83
CA ARG A 322 -24.53 25.50 0.60
C ARG A 322 -25.35 24.31 1.09
N PRO A 323 -24.98 23.62 2.18
CA PRO A 323 -25.83 22.59 2.77
C PRO A 323 -26.96 23.28 3.53
N GLY A 324 -27.96 23.73 2.77
CA GLY A 324 -29.28 24.08 3.27
C GLY A 324 -30.15 22.84 3.24
N ASP A 325 -30.52 22.40 4.42
CA ASP A 325 -31.47 21.34 4.72
C ASP A 325 -32.86 21.68 4.15
N ARG A 326 -33.35 20.91 3.17
CA ARG A 326 -34.79 20.65 2.99
C ARG A 326 -34.99 19.26 2.39
N GLY A 327 -35.61 18.40 3.21
CA GLY A 327 -36.69 17.46 2.89
C GLY A 327 -36.69 16.81 1.52
N GLY A 328 -36.56 15.48 1.51
CA GLY A 328 -36.72 14.70 0.30
C GLY A 328 -38.13 14.79 -0.27
N ASP A 329 -38.20 14.69 -1.59
CA ASP A 329 -39.29 13.95 -2.22
C ASP A 329 -38.76 13.17 -3.42
N ARG A 330 -38.97 11.86 -3.36
CA ARG A 330 -38.89 10.96 -4.50
C ARG A 330 -40.18 11.15 -5.29
N ARG A 331 -40.11 11.68 -6.50
CA ARG A 331 -40.97 11.27 -7.63
C ARG A 331 -40.49 11.92 -8.93
N GLY A 332 -40.46 11.08 -9.97
CA GLY A 332 -40.49 11.39 -11.41
C GLY A 332 -39.62 12.54 -11.92
N PHE A 333 -38.58 12.22 -12.69
CA PHE A 333 -38.15 13.12 -13.75
C PHE A 333 -38.09 12.38 -15.08
N GLY A 334 -39.01 12.80 -15.94
CA GLY A 334 -39.23 12.36 -17.30
C GLY A 334 -38.06 12.65 -18.24
N GLY A 335 -38.21 12.07 -19.43
CA GLY A 335 -37.21 12.01 -20.48
C GLY A 335 -36.53 13.34 -20.79
N ARG A 336 -35.21 13.26 -20.97
CA ARG A 336 -34.47 14.22 -21.77
C ARG A 336 -34.16 13.59 -23.12
N ASP A 337 -34.66 14.28 -24.13
CA ASP A 337 -34.50 14.07 -25.56
C ASP A 337 -33.02 13.82 -25.96
N PRO A 338 -32.69 12.75 -26.71
CA PRO A 338 -31.31 12.36 -27.04
C PRO A 338 -30.62 13.22 -28.11
N ARG A 339 -31.21 14.31 -28.61
CA ARG A 339 -30.77 14.95 -29.87
C ARG A 339 -29.92 16.22 -29.73
N ALA A 340 -29.49 16.64 -28.54
CA ALA A 340 -28.80 17.93 -28.36
C ALA A 340 -27.28 17.89 -28.07
N ASP A 341 -26.64 16.72 -27.94
CA ASP A 341 -25.22 16.64 -27.52
C ASP A 341 -24.25 16.09 -28.58
N GLN A 342 -24.63 16.14 -29.86
CA GLN A 342 -23.81 15.66 -30.99
C GLN A 342 -23.10 16.76 -31.80
N ARG A 343 -23.01 18.02 -31.34
CA ARG A 343 -22.42 19.11 -32.14
C ARG A 343 -21.20 19.85 -31.56
N ARG A 344 -20.44 19.25 -30.64
CA ARG A 344 -19.12 19.81 -30.22
C ARG A 344 -17.99 18.79 -30.06
N ARG A 345 -17.94 17.76 -30.91
CA ARG A 345 -16.76 16.90 -31.06
C ARG A 345 -16.36 16.74 -32.52
N SER A 346 -15.94 17.83 -33.12
CA SER A 346 -15.22 17.81 -34.41
C SER A 346 -14.36 19.04 -34.53
N ARG A 347 -13.10 18.91 -34.11
CA ARG A 347 -11.92 19.58 -34.67
C ARG A 347 -10.69 19.01 -33.99
N SER A 348 -10.20 17.92 -34.59
CA SER A 348 -8.81 17.51 -34.54
C SER A 348 -7.91 18.74 -34.78
N ARG A 349 -7.12 19.12 -33.77
CA ARG A 349 -5.98 20.02 -33.95
C ARG A 349 -4.72 19.22 -33.68
N SER A 350 -3.83 19.26 -34.66
CA SER A 350 -2.48 18.70 -34.68
C SER A 350 -1.68 19.05 -33.42
N PRO A 351 -0.68 18.22 -33.04
CA PRO A 351 0.03 18.38 -31.79
C PRO A 351 0.91 19.65 -31.85
N ILE A 352 0.54 20.66 -31.06
CA ILE A 352 1.38 21.82 -30.80
C ILE A 352 2.59 21.32 -29.99
N ARG A 353 3.77 21.33 -30.61
CA ARG A 353 5.05 21.25 -29.92
C ARG A 353 5.11 22.39 -28.90
N ARG A 354 5.33 22.08 -27.62
CA ARG A 354 5.60 23.08 -26.59
C ARG A 354 7.06 23.48 -26.67
N ASP A 355 7.31 24.63 -27.28
CA ASP A 355 8.44 25.46 -26.86
C ASP A 355 8.04 26.13 -25.55
N GLU A 356 8.68 25.75 -24.45
CA GLU A 356 8.43 26.32 -23.11
C GLU A 356 8.79 27.81 -23.09
N LYS A 357 7.80 28.69 -23.27
CA LYS A 357 7.92 30.10 -22.86
C LYS A 357 7.81 30.19 -21.34
N PRO A 358 8.57 31.09 -20.66
CA PRO A 358 8.44 31.31 -19.22
C PRO A 358 7.00 31.65 -18.85
N VAL A 359 6.48 31.01 -17.81
CA VAL A 359 5.16 31.30 -17.25
C VAL A 359 5.14 32.76 -16.82
N GLN A 360 4.27 33.56 -17.44
CA GLN A 360 3.88 34.89 -16.98
C GLN A 360 3.40 34.78 -15.52
N ASP A 361 3.87 35.67 -14.63
CA ASP A 361 3.72 35.58 -13.15
C ASP A 361 2.36 34.95 -12.74
N ASP A 362 2.42 33.74 -12.17
CA ASP A 362 1.23 32.92 -11.85
C ASP A 362 0.64 33.21 -10.46
N TRP A 363 1.09 34.29 -9.83
CA TRP A 363 0.81 34.75 -8.46
C TRP A 363 0.31 36.21 -8.45
N ASN A 364 -0.44 36.60 -7.41
CA ASN A 364 -1.00 37.94 -7.28
C ASN A 364 -0.13 38.83 -6.38
N TYR A 365 0.34 39.97 -6.91
CA TYR A 365 1.23 40.89 -6.18
C TYR A 365 0.64 41.41 -4.85
N ASN A 366 -0.64 41.77 -4.83
CA ASN A 366 -1.28 42.33 -3.64
C ASN A 366 -1.45 41.26 -2.54
N GLU A 367 -1.77 40.02 -2.93
CA GLU A 367 -1.87 38.89 -2.00
C GLU A 367 -0.52 38.60 -1.34
N VAL A 368 0.56 38.57 -2.12
CA VAL A 368 1.92 38.34 -1.61
C VAL A 368 2.35 39.46 -0.66
N LYS A 369 2.05 40.72 -0.99
CA LYS A 369 2.30 41.88 -0.13
C LYS A 369 1.59 41.78 1.22
N GLU A 370 0.31 41.39 1.22
CA GLU A 370 -0.46 41.23 2.46
C GLU A 370 0.15 40.15 3.37
N ILE A 371 0.56 39.02 2.78
CA ILE A 371 1.21 37.93 3.49
C ILE A 371 2.56 38.38 4.06
N GLN A 372 3.35 39.14 3.28
CA GLN A 372 4.61 39.71 3.74
C GLN A 372 4.41 40.64 4.95
N SER A 373 3.41 41.52 4.91
CA SER A 373 3.08 42.38 6.06
C SER A 373 2.58 41.59 7.27
N ALA A 374 1.84 40.49 7.08
CA ALA A 374 1.46 39.60 8.18
C ALA A 374 2.66 38.88 8.81
N TYR A 375 3.63 38.46 7.99
CA TYR A 375 4.89 37.87 8.43
C TYR A 375 5.71 38.85 9.28
N GLU A 376 5.84 40.10 8.82
CA GLU A 376 6.57 41.16 9.54
C GLU A 376 5.96 41.46 10.92
N ARG A 377 4.62 41.40 11.06
CA ARG A 377 3.93 41.57 12.34
C ARG A 377 4.13 40.41 13.32
N GLY A 378 4.68 39.28 12.88
CA GLY A 378 4.97 38.11 13.73
C GLY A 378 3.75 37.34 14.23
N THR A 379 2.55 37.65 13.73
CA THR A 379 1.27 37.06 14.20
C THR A 379 1.04 35.62 13.75
N GLU A 380 1.88 35.08 12.86
CA GLU A 380 1.60 33.84 12.11
C GLU A 380 2.69 32.74 12.27
N LYS A 381 3.46 32.76 13.37
CA LYS A 381 4.57 31.80 13.59
C LYS A 381 4.15 30.32 13.50
N ASN A 382 2.98 29.98 14.01
CA ASN A 382 2.45 28.60 13.96
C ASN A 382 2.06 28.17 12.53
N LEU A 383 1.71 29.12 11.66
CA LEU A 383 1.33 28.86 10.27
C LEU A 383 2.54 28.51 9.41
N LEU A 384 3.65 29.21 9.63
CA LEU A 384 4.91 28.98 8.91
C LEU A 384 5.44 27.56 9.09
N GLY A 385 5.34 27.00 10.30
CA GLY A 385 5.72 25.61 10.55
C GLY A 385 4.94 24.63 9.66
N ARG A 386 3.64 24.85 9.48
CA ARG A 386 2.80 24.00 8.60
C ARG A 386 3.15 24.17 7.12
N ILE A 387 3.48 25.39 6.69
CA ILE A 387 3.91 25.65 5.30
C ILE A 387 5.28 25.04 5.04
N GLU A 388 6.20 25.10 6.00
CA GLU A 388 7.49 24.42 5.92
C GLU A 388 7.30 22.91 5.73
N GLU A 389 6.43 22.26 6.53
CA GLU A 389 6.14 20.83 6.38
C GLU A 389 5.59 20.48 4.97
N ALA A 390 4.76 21.37 4.41
CA ALA A 390 4.23 21.21 3.06
C ALA A 390 5.34 21.28 1.99
N LEU A 391 6.24 22.27 2.08
CA LEU A 391 7.33 22.51 1.13
C LEU A 391 8.51 21.53 1.30
N LYS A 392 8.77 21.04 2.51
CA LYS A 392 9.94 20.22 2.84
C LYS A 392 10.03 18.97 1.97
N GLY A 393 11.17 18.78 1.32
CA GLY A 393 11.45 17.64 0.45
C GLY A 393 10.96 17.78 -1.00
N LEU A 394 10.35 18.91 -1.38
CA LEU A 394 10.04 19.20 -2.78
C LEU A 394 11.31 19.53 -3.57
N LEU A 395 11.35 19.07 -4.82
CA LEU A 395 12.29 19.51 -5.84
C LEU A 395 11.79 20.82 -6.44
N VAL A 396 12.63 21.83 -6.43
CA VAL A 396 12.38 23.12 -7.04
C VAL A 396 13.53 23.49 -7.96
N VAL A 397 13.25 24.29 -8.98
CA VAL A 397 14.23 24.71 -9.98
C VAL A 397 14.36 26.24 -9.94
N PRO A 398 15.58 26.78 -9.80
CA PRO A 398 15.83 28.21 -9.94
C PRO A 398 15.42 28.74 -11.31
N ILE A 399 14.96 29.99 -11.41
CA ILE A 399 14.63 30.58 -12.73
C ILE A 399 15.61 31.66 -13.18
N HIS A 400 16.48 32.13 -12.28
CA HIS A 400 17.48 33.16 -12.55
C HIS A 400 18.79 32.61 -13.15
N LEU A 401 18.94 31.28 -13.22
CA LEU A 401 20.16 30.63 -13.74
C LEU A 401 19.97 30.19 -15.20
N PRO A 402 21.02 30.28 -16.04
CA PRO A 402 21.04 29.67 -17.37
C PRO A 402 20.72 28.18 -17.32
N LYS A 403 20.05 27.63 -18.35
CA LYS A 403 19.55 26.24 -18.38
C LYS A 403 20.62 25.18 -18.06
N ASP A 404 21.86 25.40 -18.49
CA ASP A 404 23.01 24.50 -18.27
C ASP A 404 23.54 24.49 -16.83
N LYS A 405 23.19 25.52 -16.03
CA LYS A 405 23.50 25.66 -14.60
C LYS A 405 22.27 25.53 -13.71
N ASN A 406 21.09 25.42 -14.33
CA ASN A 406 19.82 25.41 -13.65
C ASN A 406 19.46 24.01 -13.15
N ARG A 407 19.84 23.71 -11.90
CA ARG A 407 19.68 22.38 -11.31
C ARG A 407 18.56 22.34 -10.30
N ASN A 408 17.90 21.19 -10.24
CA ASN A 408 16.92 20.88 -9.21
C ASN A 408 17.58 20.95 -7.82
N ILE A 409 16.97 21.68 -6.90
CA ILE A 409 17.35 21.75 -5.49
C ILE A 409 16.22 21.16 -4.65
N ILE A 410 16.57 20.55 -3.51
CA ILE A 410 15.60 19.98 -2.57
C ILE A 410 15.37 21.02 -1.47
N VAL A 411 14.10 21.34 -1.21
CA VAL A 411 13.74 22.21 -0.09
C VAL A 411 14.00 21.47 1.23
N SER A 412 14.96 21.94 2.02
CA SER A 412 15.26 21.34 3.33
C SER A 412 14.38 21.92 4.43
N ARG A 413 14.20 23.25 4.44
CA ARG A 413 13.41 24.01 5.41
C ARG A 413 13.12 25.42 4.89
N ILE A 414 12.36 26.19 5.65
CA ILE A 414 12.21 27.62 5.47
C ILE A 414 13.17 28.33 6.44
N ALA A 415 13.77 29.45 6.03
CA ALA A 415 14.58 30.28 6.92
C ALA A 415 13.68 31.07 7.88
N GLY A 416 14.07 31.17 9.16
CA GLY A 416 13.46 32.11 10.10
C GLY A 416 13.80 33.58 9.81
N SER A 417 14.76 33.80 8.91
CA SER A 417 15.22 35.10 8.42
C SER A 417 14.76 35.36 6.97
N ASN A 418 14.82 36.63 6.53
CA ASN A 418 14.41 37.07 5.20
C ASN A 418 15.64 37.48 4.35
N ALA A 419 15.41 37.96 3.11
CA ALA A 419 16.50 38.30 2.19
C ALA A 419 17.38 39.46 2.67
N MET A 420 16.83 40.39 3.45
CA MET A 420 17.56 41.56 3.96
C MET A 420 18.50 41.18 5.10
N ASN A 421 18.04 40.31 6.01
CA ASN A 421 18.76 40.04 7.26
C ASN A 421 19.55 38.71 7.22
N SER A 422 19.38 37.90 6.17
CA SER A 422 20.19 36.69 5.97
C SER A 422 21.52 37.07 5.34
N ILE A 423 22.59 37.01 6.12
CA ILE A 423 23.95 37.35 5.70
C ILE A 423 24.77 36.07 5.55
N PHE A 424 25.59 36.00 4.50
CA PHE A 424 26.57 34.94 4.33
C PHE A 424 27.90 35.50 3.84
N GLU A 425 28.95 34.71 4.04
CA GLU A 425 30.31 35.07 3.63
C GLU A 425 30.50 34.70 2.15
N LEU A 426 30.57 35.72 1.30
CA LEU A 426 30.91 35.57 -0.11
C LEU A 426 32.41 35.29 -0.23
N ASN A 427 32.82 34.41 -1.17
CA ASN A 427 34.22 34.06 -1.42
C ASN A 427 35.00 33.51 -0.21
N LYS A 428 34.30 32.82 0.70
CA LYS A 428 34.87 32.15 1.88
C LYS A 428 36.18 31.41 1.56
N GLY A 429 37.26 31.78 2.25
CA GLY A 429 38.59 31.18 2.07
C GLY A 429 39.44 31.81 0.96
N LYS A 430 39.05 32.99 0.45
CA LYS A 430 39.85 33.84 -0.45
C LYS A 430 40.08 35.22 0.18
N ASP A 431 41.07 35.96 -0.32
CA ASP A 431 41.46 37.28 0.20
C ASP A 431 40.35 38.35 0.09
N ASP A 432 39.35 38.13 -0.77
CA ASP A 432 38.21 39.03 -1.01
C ASP A 432 36.93 38.59 -0.26
N ALA A 433 37.06 37.78 0.79
CA ALA A 433 35.94 37.32 1.59
C ALA A 433 35.21 38.50 2.26
N ARG A 434 33.90 38.65 2.00
CA ARG A 434 33.07 39.67 2.63
C ARG A 434 31.67 39.17 2.96
N ASN A 435 31.11 39.72 4.03
CA ASN A 435 29.73 39.47 4.41
C ASN A 435 28.78 40.25 3.50
N ILE A 436 27.79 39.56 2.94
CA ILE A 436 26.79 40.16 2.06
C ILE A 436 25.40 39.61 2.41
N SER A 437 24.37 40.44 2.32
CA SER A 437 22.98 39.99 2.45
C SER A 437 22.55 39.20 1.22
N VAL A 438 21.54 38.33 1.34
CA VAL A 438 20.95 37.65 0.19
C VAL A 438 20.40 38.68 -0.81
N ALA A 439 19.75 39.75 -0.35
CA ALA A 439 19.24 40.81 -1.22
C ALA A 439 20.35 41.50 -2.03
N ASP A 440 21.44 41.91 -1.37
CA ASP A 440 22.56 42.59 -2.04
C ASP A 440 23.31 41.66 -2.99
N TYR A 441 23.48 40.40 -2.62
CA TYR A 441 24.12 39.41 -3.51
C TYR A 441 23.35 39.23 -4.83
N PHE A 442 22.02 39.14 -4.79
CA PHE A 442 21.22 39.01 -6.01
C PHE A 442 21.25 40.29 -6.86
N LYS A 443 21.31 41.46 -6.21
CA LYS A 443 21.48 42.75 -6.89
C LYS A 443 22.85 42.87 -7.56
N GLU A 444 23.92 42.57 -6.85
CA GLU A 444 25.29 42.71 -7.36
C GLU A 444 25.63 41.65 -8.42
N LYS A 445 25.28 40.38 -8.19
CA LYS A 445 25.72 39.27 -9.07
C LYS A 445 24.81 39.05 -10.27
N TYR A 446 23.50 39.21 -10.09
CA TYR A 446 22.51 38.88 -11.12
C TYR A 446 21.78 40.13 -11.64
N ASN A 447 22.13 41.33 -11.16
CA ASN A 447 21.42 42.56 -11.47
C ASN A 447 19.90 42.44 -11.24
N TYR A 448 19.51 41.74 -10.18
CA TYR A 448 18.12 41.43 -9.88
C TYR A 448 17.73 41.96 -8.50
N GLN A 449 16.74 42.86 -8.47
CA GLN A 449 16.18 43.38 -7.23
C GLN A 449 15.01 42.50 -6.78
N ILE A 450 15.14 41.88 -5.61
CA ILE A 450 14.11 41.00 -5.03
C ILE A 450 12.84 41.84 -4.74
N LYS A 451 11.69 41.40 -5.28
CA LYS A 451 10.41 42.13 -5.15
C LYS A 451 9.83 42.00 -3.74
N PHE A 452 10.01 40.84 -3.09
CA PHE A 452 9.49 40.54 -1.76
C PHE A 452 10.60 40.20 -0.74
N PRO A 453 11.46 41.16 -0.37
CA PRO A 453 12.68 40.88 0.38
C PRO A 453 12.45 40.50 1.86
N HIS A 454 11.26 40.76 2.42
CA HIS A 454 10.93 40.42 3.81
C HIS A 454 10.20 39.07 3.96
N LEU A 455 9.87 38.40 2.85
CA LEU A 455 9.41 37.02 2.91
C LEU A 455 10.55 36.08 3.34
N PRO A 456 10.20 34.93 3.94
CA PRO A 456 11.22 33.95 4.32
C PRO A 456 11.86 33.31 3.09
N LEU A 457 13.08 32.81 3.27
CA LEU A 457 13.86 32.17 2.20
C LEU A 457 13.68 30.65 2.22
N VAL A 458 13.77 30.03 1.05
CA VAL A 458 13.94 28.58 0.95
C VAL A 458 15.40 28.25 1.26
N VAL A 459 15.61 27.29 2.15
CA VAL A 459 16.94 26.75 2.43
C VAL A 459 17.08 25.39 1.76
N SER A 460 18.06 25.28 0.87
CA SER A 460 18.54 24.01 0.34
C SER A 460 19.93 23.76 0.91
N GLY A 461 20.15 22.60 1.52
CA GLY A 461 21.43 22.31 2.17
C GLY A 461 21.81 20.84 2.11
N ARG A 462 23.12 20.59 1.92
CA ARG A 462 23.75 19.28 2.12
C ARG A 462 24.75 19.43 3.26
N LEU A 463 24.48 18.82 4.41
CA LEU A 463 25.32 18.91 5.62
C LEU A 463 25.45 20.36 6.13
N LYS A 464 26.69 20.89 6.20
CA LYS A 464 27.09 22.19 6.79
C LYS A 464 26.99 23.39 5.82
N ASN A 465 26.72 23.16 4.54
CA ASN A 465 26.61 24.24 3.54
C ASN A 465 25.13 24.48 3.21
N GLU A 466 24.61 25.60 3.69
CA GLU A 466 23.25 26.06 3.40
C GLU A 466 23.26 27.04 2.23
N THR A 467 22.26 26.93 1.35
CA THR A 467 22.03 27.86 0.25
C THR A 467 20.66 28.48 0.44
N PHE A 468 20.62 29.81 0.48
CA PHE A 468 19.40 30.59 0.64
C PHE A 468 18.86 31.03 -0.72
N MET A 469 17.59 30.76 -0.98
CA MET A 469 16.93 31.06 -2.25
C MET A 469 15.62 31.82 -2.03
N PRO A 470 15.40 32.98 -2.69
CA PRO A 470 14.12 33.69 -2.64
C PRO A 470 12.97 32.88 -3.27
N LEU A 471 11.79 32.89 -2.65
CA LEU A 471 10.59 32.18 -3.13
C LEU A 471 10.18 32.59 -4.55
N GLU A 472 10.38 33.86 -4.92
CA GLU A 472 10.02 34.41 -6.24
C GLU A 472 10.94 33.94 -7.38
N LEU A 473 12.07 33.31 -7.07
CA LEU A 473 13.05 32.83 -8.05
C LEU A 473 13.07 31.31 -8.19
N LEU A 474 12.00 30.62 -7.76
CA LEU A 474 11.91 29.16 -7.74
C LEU A 474 10.58 28.67 -8.32
N ASN A 475 10.64 27.61 -9.14
CA ASN A 475 9.47 26.87 -9.62
C ASN A 475 9.44 25.44 -9.09
N ILE A 476 8.24 24.90 -8.83
CA ILE A 476 8.06 23.50 -8.45
C ILE A 476 8.33 22.61 -9.67
N VAL A 477 9.21 21.61 -9.53
CA VAL A 477 9.51 20.65 -10.60
C VAL A 477 8.26 19.78 -10.87
N PRO A 478 7.78 19.65 -12.11
CA PRO A 478 6.61 18.83 -12.43
C PRO A 478 6.86 17.33 -12.18
N GLY A 479 5.78 16.55 -12.08
CA GLY A 479 5.87 15.10 -11.93
C GLY A 479 6.16 14.61 -10.50
N GLN A 480 6.20 15.49 -9.51
CA GLN A 480 6.39 15.06 -8.13
C GLN A 480 5.09 14.51 -7.53
N ARG A 481 5.04 13.19 -7.25
CA ARG A 481 3.87 12.56 -6.59
C ARG A 481 3.71 13.04 -5.14
N ILE A 482 2.47 13.35 -4.75
CA ILE A 482 2.13 13.69 -3.37
C ILE A 482 1.96 12.39 -2.57
N LYS A 483 2.75 12.23 -1.50
CA LYS A 483 2.63 11.08 -0.59
C LYS A 483 1.34 11.19 0.23
N ILE A 484 0.74 10.06 0.60
CA ILE A 484 -0.52 9.99 1.38
C ILE A 484 -0.44 10.86 2.65
N GLN A 485 0.69 10.84 3.36
CA GLN A 485 0.88 11.62 4.60
C GLN A 485 0.87 13.14 4.38
N LYS A 486 1.12 13.60 3.14
CA LYS A 486 1.14 15.00 2.75
C LYS A 486 -0.14 15.44 2.01
N MET A 487 -1.11 14.53 1.82
CA MET A 487 -2.37 14.88 1.18
C MET A 487 -3.27 15.62 2.16
N SER A 488 -3.79 16.79 1.75
CA SER A 488 -4.83 17.48 2.50
C SER A 488 -6.14 16.67 2.49
N ALA A 489 -7.05 16.96 3.44
CA ALA A 489 -8.35 16.29 3.51
C ALA A 489 -9.15 16.43 2.19
N ASN A 490 -9.02 17.58 1.51
CA ASN A 490 -9.66 17.82 0.22
C ASN A 490 -9.09 16.93 -0.89
N VAL A 491 -7.75 16.80 -0.97
CA VAL A 491 -7.09 15.90 -1.93
C VAL A 491 -7.49 14.44 -1.65
N GLN A 492 -7.52 14.01 -0.39
CA GLN A 492 -7.94 12.66 -0.01
C GLN A 492 -9.40 12.39 -0.38
N ALA A 493 -10.30 13.35 -0.13
CA ALA A 493 -11.71 13.24 -0.51
C ALA A 493 -11.89 13.15 -2.03
N SER A 494 -11.11 13.95 -2.77
CA SER A 494 -11.11 13.96 -4.23
C SER A 494 -10.63 12.63 -4.81
N MET A 495 -9.68 11.94 -4.16
CA MET A 495 -9.19 10.62 -4.55
C MET A 495 -10.14 9.47 -4.21
N THR A 496 -10.98 9.61 -3.18
CA THR A 496 -11.81 8.51 -2.62
C THR A 496 -13.30 8.60 -2.91
N GLY A 497 -13.78 9.74 -3.42
CA GLY A 497 -15.19 9.99 -3.74
C GLY A 497 -15.47 10.12 -5.25
N GLN A 498 -15.68 11.34 -5.71
CA GLN A 498 -16.21 11.67 -7.06
C GLN A 498 -15.34 11.17 -8.22
N ASN A 499 -14.04 10.99 -8.03
CA ASN A 499 -13.12 10.58 -9.09
C ASN A 499 -12.82 9.08 -9.09
N ALA A 500 -13.57 8.26 -8.36
CA ALA A 500 -13.41 6.82 -8.39
C ALA A 500 -13.91 6.24 -9.73
N THR A 501 -13.02 5.60 -10.49
CA THR A 501 -13.34 5.06 -11.82
C THR A 501 -14.33 3.90 -11.74
N LEU A 502 -15.43 4.00 -12.48
CA LEU A 502 -16.43 2.94 -12.63
C LEU A 502 -15.91 1.82 -13.54
N PRO A 503 -16.41 0.57 -13.42
CA PRO A 503 -16.02 -0.57 -14.25
C PRO A 503 -16.00 -0.28 -15.76
N ARG A 504 -17.04 0.37 -16.29
CA ARG A 504 -17.13 0.69 -17.73
C ARG A 504 -15.97 1.58 -18.17
N ASP A 505 -15.76 2.68 -17.45
CA ASP A 505 -14.70 3.64 -17.75
C ASP A 505 -13.31 3.01 -17.57
N HIS A 506 -13.17 2.12 -16.58
CA HIS A 506 -11.95 1.38 -16.33
C HIS A 506 -11.57 0.47 -17.51
N VAL A 507 -12.54 -0.28 -18.06
CA VAL A 507 -12.31 -1.14 -19.23
C VAL A 507 -11.99 -0.31 -20.49
N LEU A 508 -12.70 0.80 -20.70
CA LEU A 508 -12.42 1.71 -21.82
C LEU A 508 -11.01 2.27 -21.73
N ARG A 509 -10.59 2.73 -20.55
CA ARG A 509 -9.24 3.26 -20.33
C ARG A 509 -8.16 2.20 -20.53
N ILE A 510 -8.38 0.95 -20.12
CA ILE A 510 -7.44 -0.15 -20.41
C ILE A 510 -7.24 -0.34 -21.92
N ARG A 511 -8.32 -0.29 -22.71
CA ARG A 511 -8.22 -0.38 -24.18
C ARG A 511 -7.41 0.78 -24.77
N GLU A 512 -7.61 2.00 -24.27
CA GLU A 512 -6.80 3.16 -24.66
C GLU A 512 -5.32 2.98 -24.31
N ILE A 513 -5.00 2.42 -23.13
CA ILE A 513 -3.63 2.17 -22.71
C ILE A 513 -2.95 1.15 -23.63
N LEU A 514 -3.61 0.02 -23.91
CA LEU A 514 -3.08 -1.03 -24.78
C LEU A 514 -2.80 -0.51 -26.20
N LYS A 515 -3.75 0.25 -26.77
CA LYS A 515 -3.66 0.76 -28.14
C LYS A 515 -2.75 1.98 -28.27
N GLY A 516 -2.89 2.96 -27.38
CA GLY A 516 -2.27 4.28 -27.48
C GLY A 516 -0.88 4.37 -26.84
N HIS A 517 -0.71 3.80 -25.64
CA HIS A 517 0.54 3.91 -24.88
C HIS A 517 1.47 2.72 -25.11
N LEU A 518 0.98 1.49 -24.87
CA LEU A 518 1.78 0.26 -25.07
C LEU A 518 1.89 -0.15 -26.55
N LYS A 519 0.98 0.39 -27.39
CA LYS A 519 0.94 0.18 -28.84
C LYS A 519 1.00 -1.29 -29.21
N ILE A 520 0.29 -2.18 -28.51
CA ILE A 520 0.47 -3.64 -28.62
C ILE A 520 0.40 -4.20 -30.05
N GLU A 521 -0.31 -3.54 -30.97
CA GLU A 521 -0.42 -3.93 -32.38
C GLU A 521 0.79 -3.49 -33.24
N ASN A 522 1.40 -2.36 -32.89
CA ASN A 522 2.46 -1.69 -33.66
C ASN A 522 3.73 -1.47 -32.84
N ASN A 523 3.92 -2.23 -31.75
CA ASN A 523 5.08 -2.13 -30.89
C ASN A 523 6.28 -2.78 -31.60
N PRO A 524 7.34 -2.03 -31.93
CA PRO A 524 8.46 -2.55 -32.73
C PRO A 524 9.19 -3.71 -32.06
N HIS A 525 9.41 -3.64 -30.75
CA HIS A 525 10.14 -4.68 -30.00
C HIS A 525 9.29 -5.94 -29.85
N LEU A 526 8.00 -5.82 -29.51
CA LEU A 526 7.10 -6.98 -29.46
C LEU A 526 7.05 -7.71 -30.81
N LYS A 527 6.92 -6.96 -31.91
CA LYS A 527 6.91 -7.52 -33.26
C LYS A 527 8.24 -8.22 -33.60
N LYS A 528 9.38 -7.59 -33.29
CA LYS A 528 10.71 -8.15 -33.59
C LYS A 528 10.97 -9.43 -32.80
N PHE A 529 10.61 -9.46 -31.51
CA PHE A 529 10.73 -10.63 -30.65
C PHE A 529 9.63 -11.69 -30.88
N GLY A 530 8.67 -11.46 -31.78
CA GLY A 530 7.58 -12.41 -32.04
C GLY A 530 6.59 -12.58 -30.88
N ILE A 531 6.52 -11.60 -29.97
CA ILE A 531 5.64 -11.61 -28.80
C ILE A 531 4.31 -10.96 -29.17
N HIS A 532 3.19 -11.64 -28.92
CA HIS A 532 1.86 -11.14 -29.24
C HIS A 532 1.00 -11.06 -27.98
N VAL A 533 0.52 -9.85 -27.64
CA VAL A 533 -0.41 -9.63 -26.53
C VAL A 533 -1.84 -9.66 -27.07
N ALA A 534 -2.71 -10.43 -26.45
CA ALA A 534 -4.12 -10.52 -26.84
C ALA A 534 -4.82 -9.16 -26.72
N ARG A 535 -5.74 -8.87 -27.66
CA ARG A 535 -6.55 -7.64 -27.65
C ARG A 535 -7.69 -7.71 -26.65
N GLU A 536 -8.32 -8.87 -26.56
CA GLU A 536 -9.41 -9.12 -25.63
C GLU A 536 -8.87 -9.66 -24.30
N PRO A 537 -9.44 -9.22 -23.16
CA PRO A 537 -9.05 -9.75 -21.87
C PRO A 537 -9.47 -11.21 -21.73
N ILE A 538 -8.87 -11.90 -20.77
CA ILE A 538 -9.32 -13.23 -20.35
C ILE A 538 -10.76 -13.10 -19.83
N GLN A 539 -11.65 -13.85 -20.47
CA GLN A 539 -13.04 -14.04 -20.08
C GLN A 539 -13.21 -15.46 -19.54
N MET A 540 -13.99 -15.60 -18.47
CA MET A 540 -14.19 -16.89 -17.81
C MET A 540 -15.50 -16.93 -17.04
N GLU A 541 -15.84 -18.13 -16.57
CA GLU A 541 -16.97 -18.35 -15.68
C GLU A 541 -16.49 -18.35 -14.23
N ALA A 542 -17.00 -17.43 -13.42
CA ALA A 542 -16.73 -17.35 -11.99
C ALA A 542 -17.84 -18.05 -11.19
N MET A 543 -17.48 -18.61 -10.05
CA MET A 543 -18.42 -19.20 -9.10
C MET A 543 -19.09 -18.11 -8.26
N MET A 544 -20.39 -18.26 -8.00
CA MET A 544 -21.10 -17.44 -7.01
C MET A 544 -21.22 -18.22 -5.71
N LEU A 545 -20.54 -17.75 -4.66
CA LEU A 545 -20.59 -18.35 -3.32
C LEU A 545 -21.84 -17.85 -2.56
N SER A 546 -22.40 -18.71 -1.70
CA SER A 546 -23.49 -18.32 -0.79
C SER A 546 -22.98 -17.40 0.31
N PRO A 547 -23.71 -16.34 0.70
CA PRO A 547 -23.40 -15.62 1.93
C PRO A 547 -23.63 -16.53 3.16
N ALA A 548 -23.05 -16.16 4.30
CA ALA A 548 -23.33 -16.84 5.56
C ALA A 548 -24.70 -16.45 6.14
N GLN A 549 -25.17 -17.19 7.15
CA GLN A 549 -26.33 -16.82 7.96
C GLN A 549 -25.90 -16.26 9.32
N MET A 550 -26.64 -15.26 9.81
CA MET A 550 -26.35 -14.56 11.05
C MET A 550 -27.33 -14.99 12.13
N ILE A 551 -26.80 -15.35 13.30
CA ILE A 551 -27.58 -15.82 14.45
C ILE A 551 -27.60 -14.74 15.53
N PHE A 552 -28.78 -14.21 15.81
CA PHE A 552 -29.01 -13.23 16.89
C PHE A 552 -29.51 -13.93 18.17
N ALA A 553 -29.91 -13.15 19.18
CA ALA A 553 -30.53 -13.67 20.41
C ALA A 553 -31.69 -14.63 20.10
N ASN A 554 -31.94 -15.58 21.00
CA ASN A 554 -32.99 -16.60 20.85
C ASN A 554 -32.87 -17.42 19.56
N ARG A 555 -31.65 -17.60 19.02
CA ARG A 555 -31.37 -18.34 17.78
C ARG A 555 -32.09 -17.79 16.53
N ALA A 556 -32.49 -16.51 16.55
CA ALA A 556 -33.10 -15.90 15.37
C ALA A 556 -32.10 -15.83 14.21
N ILE A 557 -32.48 -16.43 13.08
CA ILE A 557 -31.65 -16.51 11.87
C ILE A 557 -31.99 -15.34 10.95
N VAL A 558 -30.96 -14.63 10.49
CA VAL A 558 -31.04 -13.59 9.47
C VAL A 558 -30.12 -13.97 8.33
N VAL A 559 -30.64 -14.00 7.11
CA VAL A 559 -29.90 -14.29 5.88
C VAL A 559 -29.93 -13.06 4.97
N PRO A 560 -28.83 -12.69 4.28
CA PRO A 560 -28.87 -11.58 3.33
C PRO A 560 -29.85 -11.86 2.17
N PRO A 561 -30.69 -10.89 1.77
CA PRO A 561 -31.59 -11.06 0.63
C PRO A 561 -30.84 -11.37 -0.68
N PRO A 562 -31.43 -12.12 -1.63
CA PRO A 562 -30.82 -12.34 -2.94
C PRO A 562 -30.37 -11.04 -3.62
N GLY A 563 -29.17 -11.05 -4.19
CA GLY A 563 -28.59 -9.90 -4.90
C GLY A 563 -27.90 -8.85 -4.03
N THR A 564 -27.94 -8.96 -2.70
CA THR A 564 -27.20 -8.09 -1.78
C THR A 564 -26.64 -8.86 -0.59
N VAL A 565 -25.46 -8.46 -0.11
CA VAL A 565 -24.88 -8.97 1.14
C VAL A 565 -25.15 -8.08 2.34
N GLN A 566 -25.91 -6.99 2.13
CA GLN A 566 -26.40 -6.19 3.23
C GLN A 566 -27.59 -6.86 3.88
N PHE A 567 -27.47 -7.16 5.16
CA PHE A 567 -28.58 -7.61 5.97
C PHE A 567 -29.00 -6.52 6.94
N ARG A 568 -30.17 -6.72 7.56
CA ARG A 568 -30.66 -5.87 8.64
C ARG A 568 -31.17 -6.77 9.75
N GLN A 569 -31.00 -6.29 10.98
CA GLN A 569 -31.62 -6.90 12.15
C GLN A 569 -33.14 -6.74 12.04
N ASN A 570 -33.87 -7.82 12.31
CA ASN A 570 -35.33 -7.79 12.33
C ASN A 570 -35.84 -6.88 13.46
N LYS A 571 -37.01 -6.26 13.28
CA LYS A 571 -37.61 -5.38 14.29
C LYS A 571 -37.84 -6.15 15.60
N GLY A 572 -37.39 -5.59 16.73
CA GLY A 572 -37.52 -6.22 18.05
C GLY A 572 -36.48 -7.30 18.36
N GLN A 573 -35.66 -7.71 17.39
CA GLN A 573 -34.56 -8.63 17.62
C GLN A 573 -33.47 -7.95 18.45
N LYS A 574 -32.85 -8.66 19.39
CA LYS A 574 -31.72 -8.17 20.21
C LYS A 574 -30.38 -8.75 19.76
N TYR A 575 -29.28 -8.12 20.19
CA TYR A 575 -27.93 -8.65 20.00
C TYR A 575 -27.77 -10.04 20.63
N TYR A 576 -26.96 -10.90 20.03
CA TYR A 576 -26.71 -12.26 20.51
C TYR A 576 -26.26 -12.31 21.98
N LYS A 577 -25.31 -11.43 22.34
CA LYS A 577 -24.89 -11.21 23.72
C LYS A 577 -24.90 -9.70 23.99
N PRO A 578 -25.93 -9.15 24.64
CA PRO A 578 -25.93 -7.75 25.04
C PRO A 578 -24.86 -7.47 26.10
N ALA A 579 -24.24 -6.29 26.02
CA ALA A 579 -23.28 -5.82 26.99
C ALA A 579 -23.96 -5.38 28.30
N LYS A 580 -23.22 -5.53 29.40
CA LYS A 580 -23.60 -5.02 30.72
C LYS A 580 -22.78 -3.77 31.02
N ILE A 581 -23.44 -2.63 31.19
CA ILE A 581 -22.81 -1.33 31.38
C ILE A 581 -23.18 -0.79 32.75
N ASN A 582 -22.18 -0.58 33.61
CA ASN A 582 -22.39 -0.12 34.98
C ASN A 582 -22.56 1.40 35.03
N ASN A 583 -21.52 2.16 34.67
CA ASN A 583 -21.52 3.62 34.72
C ASN A 583 -20.87 4.18 33.45
N VAL A 584 -21.38 5.31 32.96
CA VAL A 584 -20.94 5.97 31.73
C VAL A 584 -20.47 7.39 32.06
N ALA A 585 -19.36 7.80 31.45
CA ALA A 585 -18.93 9.19 31.45
C ALA A 585 -19.16 9.77 30.05
N VAL A 586 -19.82 10.93 29.96
CA VAL A 586 -20.01 11.67 28.71
C VAL A 586 -19.11 12.90 28.72
N VAL A 587 -18.22 13.02 27.74
CA VAL A 587 -17.22 14.08 27.65
C VAL A 587 -17.51 14.94 26.43
N ASN A 588 -17.64 16.25 26.65
CA ASN A 588 -17.81 17.27 25.62
C ASN A 588 -16.49 18.01 25.41
N PHE A 589 -15.80 17.73 24.30
CA PHE A 589 -14.58 18.45 23.97
C PHE A 589 -14.90 19.81 23.37
N ASP A 590 -14.22 20.85 23.87
CA ASP A 590 -14.26 22.21 23.35
C ASP A 590 -15.69 22.77 23.20
N GLY A 591 -16.65 22.30 24.01
CA GLY A 591 -18.05 22.72 23.94
C GLY A 591 -18.79 22.29 22.67
N ALA A 592 -18.42 21.16 22.05
CA ALA A 592 -19.01 20.67 20.81
C ALA A 592 -20.55 20.62 20.84
N VAL A 593 -21.14 20.07 21.90
CA VAL A 593 -22.60 19.95 22.05
C VAL A 593 -23.10 20.94 23.09
N THR A 594 -24.16 21.67 22.77
CA THR A 594 -24.76 22.67 23.68
C THR A 594 -25.51 22.02 24.85
N ASN A 595 -26.21 20.91 24.63
CA ASN A 595 -26.97 20.22 25.67
C ASN A 595 -26.62 18.72 25.75
N LEU A 596 -25.74 18.38 26.69
CA LEU A 596 -25.31 17.00 26.94
C LEU A 596 -26.41 16.12 27.55
N GLU A 597 -27.36 16.70 28.27
CA GLU A 597 -28.40 15.93 28.98
C GLU A 597 -29.36 15.26 27.99
N ILE A 598 -29.81 16.02 26.98
CA ILE A 598 -30.68 15.50 25.92
C ILE A 598 -29.99 14.36 25.17
N PHE A 599 -28.73 14.55 24.79
CA PHE A 599 -27.95 13.51 24.12
C PHE A 599 -27.82 12.26 25.01
N SER A 600 -27.50 12.43 26.30
CA SER A 600 -27.33 11.33 27.25
C SER A 600 -28.62 10.53 27.41
N ALA A 601 -29.76 11.21 27.54
CA ALA A 601 -31.08 10.59 27.63
C ALA A 601 -31.41 9.76 26.38
N ARG A 602 -31.18 10.32 25.17
CA ARG A 602 -31.43 9.63 23.90
C ARG A 602 -30.50 8.44 23.68
N LEU A 603 -29.22 8.58 24.05
CA LEU A 603 -28.27 7.46 24.01
C LEU A 603 -28.70 6.33 24.95
N HIS A 604 -29.05 6.65 26.20
CA HIS A 604 -29.53 5.67 27.18
C HIS A 604 -30.78 4.93 26.69
N ALA A 605 -31.79 5.65 26.20
CA ALA A 605 -32.99 5.04 25.62
C ALA A 605 -32.65 4.11 24.44
N THR A 606 -31.68 4.51 23.61
CA THR A 606 -31.21 3.69 22.49
C THR A 606 -30.46 2.43 22.97
N CYS A 607 -29.66 2.52 24.04
CA CYS A 607 -29.04 1.34 24.68
C CYS A 607 -30.09 0.33 25.11
N LEU A 608 -31.11 0.76 25.85
CA LEU A 608 -32.20 -0.10 26.32
C LEU A 608 -32.97 -0.74 25.16
N LYS A 609 -33.29 0.06 24.12
CA LYS A 609 -33.96 -0.43 22.89
C LYS A 609 -33.17 -1.54 22.19
N ASN A 610 -31.84 -1.47 22.21
CA ASN A 610 -30.96 -2.49 21.63
C ASN A 610 -30.69 -3.68 22.58
N GLY A 611 -31.26 -3.65 23.79
CA GLY A 611 -31.16 -4.72 24.78
C GLY A 611 -29.92 -4.68 25.65
N LEU A 612 -29.14 -3.60 25.65
CA LEU A 612 -28.01 -3.45 26.56
C LEU A 612 -28.51 -3.32 28.00
N GLU A 613 -27.83 -3.98 28.93
CA GLU A 613 -28.15 -3.90 30.35
C GLU A 613 -27.47 -2.66 30.96
N MET A 614 -28.25 -1.66 31.32
CA MET A 614 -27.78 -0.40 31.91
C MET A 614 -28.09 -0.37 33.40
N ARG A 615 -27.06 -0.30 34.26
CA ARG A 615 -27.26 -0.27 35.73
C ARG A 615 -27.74 1.08 36.26
N LYS A 616 -27.23 2.17 35.68
CA LYS A 616 -27.53 3.55 36.09
C LYS A 616 -28.30 4.31 35.02
N SER A 617 -29.21 5.18 35.47
CA SER A 617 -29.94 6.12 34.60
C SER A 617 -28.98 7.17 34.04
N HIS A 618 -29.36 7.78 32.90
CA HIS A 618 -28.58 8.87 32.28
C HIS A 618 -28.39 10.08 33.20
N GLN A 619 -29.29 10.30 34.16
CA GLN A 619 -29.20 11.37 35.16
C GLN A 619 -28.00 11.17 36.10
N GLU A 620 -27.64 9.92 36.36
CA GLU A 620 -26.52 9.55 37.25
C GLU A 620 -25.18 9.44 36.51
N TRP A 621 -25.18 9.58 35.19
CA TRP A 621 -23.95 9.56 34.39
C TRP A 621 -23.13 10.82 34.66
N LEU A 622 -21.80 10.64 34.68
CA LEU A 622 -20.89 11.75 34.86
C LEU A 622 -20.75 12.52 33.54
N LYS A 623 -20.83 13.84 33.59
CA LYS A 623 -20.79 14.71 32.41
C LYS A 623 -19.69 15.74 32.58
N TYR A 624 -18.80 15.82 31.60
CA TYR A 624 -17.60 16.67 31.68
C TYR A 624 -17.42 17.52 30.44
N GLN A 625 -16.74 18.65 30.61
CA GLN A 625 -16.25 19.47 29.53
C GLN A 625 -14.72 19.50 29.57
N TRP A 626 -14.08 19.05 28.49
CA TRP A 626 -12.62 18.93 28.41
C TRP A 626 -12.07 19.84 27.31
N ASN A 627 -10.86 20.37 27.54
CA ASN A 627 -10.09 21.06 26.51
C ASN A 627 -9.27 20.03 25.73
N SER A 628 -9.41 20.03 24.41
CA SER A 628 -8.72 19.07 23.55
C SER A 628 -7.19 19.23 23.50
N ASN A 629 -6.66 20.37 23.93
CA ASN A 629 -5.22 20.66 23.93
C ASN A 629 -4.52 20.25 25.23
N ASP A 630 -5.24 19.83 26.28
CA ASP A 630 -4.65 19.48 27.58
C ASP A 630 -4.54 17.96 27.77
N ALA A 631 -3.52 17.36 27.16
CA ALA A 631 -3.27 15.92 27.25
C ALA A 631 -2.99 15.44 28.69
N SER A 632 -2.34 16.26 29.51
CA SER A 632 -2.00 15.91 30.90
C SER A 632 -3.25 15.80 31.77
N TYR A 633 -4.16 16.77 31.64
CA TYR A 633 -5.45 16.74 32.33
C TYR A 633 -6.30 15.54 31.90
N ILE A 634 -6.41 15.29 30.59
CA ILE A 634 -7.18 14.14 30.05
C ILE A 634 -6.70 12.83 30.68
N LYS A 635 -5.38 12.61 30.75
CA LYS A 635 -4.82 11.40 31.35
C LYS A 635 -5.19 11.27 32.83
N ALA A 636 -5.03 12.34 33.61
CA ALA A 636 -5.32 12.32 35.03
C ALA A 636 -6.79 12.01 35.32
N GLU A 637 -7.71 12.61 34.57
CA GLU A 637 -9.14 12.36 34.71
C GLU A 637 -9.53 10.93 34.28
N MET A 638 -8.96 10.41 33.19
CA MET A 638 -9.21 9.02 32.78
C MET A 638 -8.79 8.01 33.84
N VAL A 639 -7.68 8.25 34.56
CA VAL A 639 -7.24 7.40 35.67
C VAL A 639 -8.24 7.45 36.83
N LYS A 640 -8.70 8.64 37.24
CA LYS A 640 -9.75 8.79 38.26
C LYS A 640 -11.04 8.08 37.87
N MET A 641 -11.45 8.18 36.60
CA MET A 641 -12.64 7.52 36.08
C MET A 641 -12.52 5.99 36.10
N ARG A 642 -11.33 5.44 35.80
CA ARG A 642 -11.08 4.01 35.95
C ARG A 642 -11.26 3.57 37.40
N ASP A 643 -10.69 4.33 38.34
CA ASP A 643 -10.76 4.02 39.76
C ASP A 643 -12.19 4.14 40.31
N ALA A 644 -12.99 5.05 39.73
CA ALA A 644 -14.44 5.16 39.95
C ALA A 644 -15.27 4.09 39.21
N GLN A 645 -14.63 3.07 38.62
CA GLN A 645 -15.25 1.96 37.91
C GLN A 645 -16.19 2.38 36.76
N ILE A 646 -15.86 3.47 36.06
CA ILE A 646 -16.54 3.83 34.81
C ILE A 646 -16.33 2.71 33.78
N THR A 647 -17.40 2.30 33.11
CA THR A 647 -17.35 1.25 32.09
C THR A 647 -16.85 1.77 30.76
N ILE A 648 -17.35 2.94 30.34
CA ILE A 648 -16.98 3.57 29.06
C ILE A 648 -17.11 5.10 29.11
N ILE A 649 -16.19 5.78 28.42
CA ILE A 649 -16.27 7.20 28.09
C ILE A 649 -16.87 7.38 26.70
N VAL A 650 -17.92 8.19 26.59
CA VAL A 650 -18.50 8.65 25.32
C VAL A 650 -18.04 10.09 25.08
N ALA A 651 -17.06 10.26 24.20
CA ALA A 651 -16.46 11.55 23.88
C ALA A 651 -17.07 12.17 22.61
N ILE A 652 -17.42 13.45 22.66
CA ILE A 652 -17.99 14.19 21.53
C ILE A 652 -17.04 15.32 21.12
N THR A 653 -16.73 15.42 19.81
CA THR A 653 -15.81 16.44 19.27
C THR A 653 -16.47 17.28 18.17
N PRO A 654 -16.12 18.58 18.04
CA PRO A 654 -16.74 19.49 17.06
C PRO A 654 -16.23 19.26 15.63
N GLU A 655 -15.01 18.75 15.50
CA GLU A 655 -14.35 18.44 14.24
C GLU A 655 -13.81 17.01 14.29
N LYS A 656 -13.54 16.44 13.11
CA LYS A 656 -12.80 15.18 12.97
C LYS A 656 -11.29 15.43 13.18
N LYS A 657 -10.89 15.93 14.36
CA LYS A 657 -9.48 16.18 14.69
C LYS A 657 -8.74 14.85 14.93
N PRO A 658 -7.74 14.48 14.11
CA PRO A 658 -6.94 13.27 14.34
C PRO A 658 -6.17 13.32 15.66
N ASP A 659 -5.66 14.50 16.05
CA ASP A 659 -4.81 14.62 17.24
C ASP A 659 -5.55 14.29 18.54
N VAL A 660 -6.80 14.76 18.70
CA VAL A 660 -7.63 14.43 19.88
C VAL A 660 -7.98 12.95 19.91
N HIS A 661 -8.29 12.37 18.75
CA HIS A 661 -8.58 10.95 18.63
C HIS A 661 -7.39 10.11 19.07
N ASP A 662 -6.21 10.39 18.54
CA ASP A 662 -5.00 9.62 18.82
C ASP A 662 -4.57 9.75 20.29
N VAL A 663 -4.68 10.94 20.89
CA VAL A 663 -4.41 11.14 22.34
C VAL A 663 -5.39 10.35 23.20
N LEU A 664 -6.69 10.46 22.93
CA LEU A 664 -7.72 9.72 23.68
C LEU A 664 -7.52 8.20 23.54
N LYS A 665 -7.14 7.72 22.36
CA LYS A 665 -6.87 6.30 22.09
C LYS A 665 -5.58 5.78 22.72
N TYR A 666 -4.56 6.64 22.82
CA TYR A 666 -3.34 6.34 23.56
C TYR A 666 -3.63 6.20 25.06
N PHE A 667 -4.44 7.09 25.62
CA PHE A 667 -4.85 6.99 27.02
C PHE A 667 -5.88 5.88 27.29
N GLU A 668 -6.74 5.52 26.35
CA GLU A 668 -7.60 4.33 26.43
C GLU A 668 -6.76 3.07 26.74
N ALA A 669 -5.64 2.90 26.03
CA ALA A 669 -4.69 1.84 26.33
C ALA A 669 -4.05 2.06 27.71
N SER A 670 -3.26 3.13 27.88
CA SER A 670 -2.43 3.30 29.08
C SER A 670 -3.18 3.43 30.41
N ALA A 671 -4.40 4.00 30.39
CA ALA A 671 -5.25 4.13 31.57
C ALA A 671 -6.16 2.92 31.76
N GLY A 672 -6.35 2.05 30.77
CA GLY A 672 -7.21 0.88 30.90
C GLY A 672 -8.70 1.19 30.90
N LEU A 673 -9.13 2.26 30.25
CA LEU A 673 -10.52 2.73 30.26
C LEU A 673 -11.07 2.89 28.84
N GLN A 674 -12.21 2.25 28.58
CA GLN A 674 -12.81 2.24 27.26
C GLN A 674 -13.30 3.61 26.83
N THR A 675 -13.08 3.95 25.55
CA THR A 675 -13.61 5.18 24.95
C THR A 675 -14.33 4.89 23.63
N ILE A 676 -15.41 5.61 23.38
CA ILE A 676 -16.01 5.77 22.05
C ILE A 676 -16.08 7.26 21.74
N GLN A 677 -15.43 7.67 20.65
CA GLN A 677 -15.49 9.05 20.18
C GLN A 677 -16.51 9.16 19.04
N ILE A 678 -17.34 10.18 19.08
CA ILE A 678 -18.27 10.55 18.02
C ILE A 678 -18.11 12.03 17.64
N HIS A 679 -18.38 12.33 16.38
CA HIS A 679 -18.44 13.70 15.89
C HIS A 679 -19.77 14.35 16.30
N ILE A 680 -19.82 15.68 16.43
CA ILE A 680 -21.06 16.43 16.73
C ILE A 680 -22.21 16.03 15.80
N ASN A 681 -22.00 15.98 14.47
CA ASN A 681 -23.02 15.53 13.52
C ASN A 681 -23.55 14.10 13.79
N THR A 682 -22.73 13.23 14.38
CA THR A 682 -23.17 11.90 14.80
C THR A 682 -23.98 11.96 16.09
N ALA A 683 -23.58 12.81 17.05
CA ALA A 683 -24.34 13.06 18.26
C ALA A 683 -25.73 13.64 17.93
N ASP A 684 -25.80 14.57 16.99
CA ASP A 684 -27.05 15.13 16.47
C ASP A 684 -28.02 14.06 15.94
N CYS A 685 -27.50 12.99 15.33
CA CYS A 685 -28.34 11.88 14.84
C CYS A 685 -29.08 11.14 15.96
N PHE A 686 -28.63 11.22 17.22
CA PHE A 686 -29.35 10.68 18.38
C PHE A 686 -30.47 11.61 18.85
N VAL A 687 -30.33 12.92 18.61
CA VAL A 687 -31.26 13.95 19.10
C VAL A 687 -32.36 14.22 18.09
N ARG A 688 -32.06 14.15 16.79
CA ARG A 688 -33.05 14.33 15.71
C ARG A 688 -34.03 13.17 15.69
N ASP A 689 -35.33 13.48 15.64
CA ASP A 689 -36.38 12.45 15.54
C ASP A 689 -36.52 11.85 14.13
N ALA A 690 -35.91 12.49 13.11
CA ALA A 690 -35.92 12.02 11.72
C ALA A 690 -34.52 12.01 11.09
N GLY A 691 -34.20 10.92 10.37
CA GLY A 691 -32.89 10.71 9.72
C GLY A 691 -31.83 10.10 10.65
N GLY A 692 -30.69 9.67 10.10
CA GLY A 692 -29.54 9.24 10.91
C GLY A 692 -29.61 7.86 11.59
N ALA A 693 -30.71 7.11 11.48
CA ALA A 693 -30.88 5.80 12.14
C ALA A 693 -29.73 4.80 11.85
N GLN A 694 -29.27 4.73 10.60
CA GLN A 694 -28.13 3.87 10.25
C GLN A 694 -26.83 4.29 10.98
N THR A 695 -26.61 5.59 11.15
CA THR A 695 -25.46 6.12 11.89
C THR A 695 -25.54 5.75 13.36
N VAL A 696 -26.73 5.90 13.97
CA VAL A 696 -27.00 5.50 15.35
C VAL A 696 -26.75 4.00 15.53
N ASP A 697 -27.30 3.15 14.67
CA ASP A 697 -27.10 1.69 14.71
C ASP A 697 -25.61 1.31 14.59
N ASN A 698 -24.86 2.00 13.73
CA ASN A 698 -23.41 1.79 13.60
C ASN A 698 -22.66 2.12 14.90
N VAL A 699 -23.08 3.16 15.63
CA VAL A 699 -22.51 3.52 16.95
C VAL A 699 -22.89 2.46 17.98
N MET A 700 -24.16 2.03 18.02
CA MET A 700 -24.65 1.03 18.97
C MET A 700 -23.95 -0.32 18.83
N ARG A 701 -23.70 -0.76 17.59
CA ARG A 701 -22.94 -2.00 17.34
C ARG A 701 -21.52 -1.92 17.89
N LYS A 702 -20.85 -0.77 17.77
CA LYS A 702 -19.52 -0.55 18.34
C LYS A 702 -19.55 -0.49 19.86
N LEU A 703 -20.55 0.19 20.43
CA LEU A 703 -20.74 0.32 21.87
C LEU A 703 -20.94 -1.05 22.53
N ASN A 704 -21.80 -1.91 21.97
CA ASN A 704 -22.04 -3.25 22.50
C ASN A 704 -20.74 -4.07 22.56
N LEU A 705 -19.95 -4.07 21.49
CA LEU A 705 -18.69 -4.82 21.44
C LEU A 705 -17.64 -4.26 22.40
N LYS A 706 -17.51 -2.93 22.48
CA LYS A 706 -16.60 -2.24 23.42
C LYS A 706 -16.90 -2.53 24.89
N CYS A 707 -18.14 -2.88 25.19
CA CYS A 707 -18.59 -3.24 26.54
C CYS A 707 -18.72 -4.78 26.74
N GLY A 708 -18.09 -5.59 25.87
CA GLY A 708 -17.99 -7.05 26.04
C GLY A 708 -19.18 -7.87 25.51
N GLY A 709 -20.08 -7.24 24.76
CA GLY A 709 -21.17 -7.88 24.03
C GLY A 709 -20.74 -8.48 22.69
N ILE A 710 -21.64 -9.25 22.07
CA ILE A 710 -21.52 -9.82 20.72
C ILE A 710 -22.83 -9.52 19.99
N ASN A 711 -22.75 -8.95 18.79
CA ASN A 711 -23.94 -8.50 18.07
C ASN A 711 -24.69 -9.69 17.45
N TYR A 712 -23.97 -10.61 16.81
CA TYR A 712 -24.50 -11.82 16.17
C TYR A 712 -23.39 -12.85 15.95
N LEU A 713 -23.74 -14.14 15.84
CA LEU A 713 -22.83 -15.20 15.39
C LEU A 713 -22.98 -15.46 13.89
N VAL A 714 -22.03 -16.17 13.30
CA VAL A 714 -22.05 -16.58 11.90
C VAL A 714 -22.04 -18.11 11.81
N GLU A 715 -22.93 -18.67 11.01
CA GLU A 715 -23.03 -20.11 10.76
C GLU A 715 -23.13 -20.41 9.25
N ILE A 716 -22.84 -21.67 8.90
CA ILE A 716 -22.97 -22.19 7.54
C ILE A 716 -24.46 -22.33 7.18
N PRO A 717 -24.95 -21.76 6.07
CA PRO A 717 -26.31 -22.01 5.61
C PRO A 717 -26.42 -23.41 4.98
N GLN A 718 -27.51 -24.12 5.28
CA GLN A 718 -27.85 -25.36 4.57
C GLN A 718 -28.31 -25.08 3.14
N SER A 719 -29.11 -24.03 2.96
CA SER A 719 -29.63 -23.57 1.67
C SER A 719 -29.68 -22.05 1.59
N TYR A 720 -29.60 -21.51 0.37
CA TYR A 720 -29.73 -20.09 0.07
C TYR A 720 -30.48 -19.92 -1.24
N ASP A 721 -31.49 -19.04 -1.28
CA ASP A 721 -32.29 -18.77 -2.48
C ASP A 721 -32.81 -20.06 -3.15
N HIS A 722 -33.42 -20.94 -2.34
CA HIS A 722 -33.94 -22.27 -2.72
C HIS A 722 -32.90 -23.27 -3.27
N LYS A 723 -31.60 -22.98 -3.17
CA LYS A 723 -30.52 -23.88 -3.58
C LYS A 723 -29.82 -24.47 -2.37
N VAL A 724 -29.52 -25.77 -2.43
CA VAL A 724 -28.72 -26.46 -1.41
C VAL A 724 -27.28 -25.98 -1.52
N VAL A 725 -26.74 -25.48 -0.40
CA VAL A 725 -25.38 -24.96 -0.31
C VAL A 725 -24.45 -26.00 0.30
N CYS A 726 -24.90 -26.64 1.39
CA CYS A 726 -24.16 -27.68 2.09
C CYS A 726 -25.13 -28.78 2.53
N SER A 727 -24.91 -30.00 2.06
CA SER A 727 -25.77 -31.15 2.36
C SER A 727 -25.57 -31.69 3.79
N ASN A 728 -24.38 -31.51 4.37
CA ASN A 728 -24.05 -31.98 5.72
C ASN A 728 -23.39 -30.86 6.55
N VAL A 729 -24.20 -29.89 6.97
CA VAL A 729 -23.74 -28.72 7.74
C VAL A 729 -23.01 -29.14 9.01
N SER A 730 -23.52 -30.13 9.75
CA SER A 730 -22.91 -30.60 11.01
C SER A 730 -21.50 -31.13 10.82
N PHE A 731 -21.27 -31.98 9.81
CA PHE A 731 -19.94 -32.50 9.49
C PHE A 731 -18.98 -31.38 9.09
N VAL A 732 -19.44 -30.44 8.24
CA VAL A 732 -18.57 -29.37 7.74
C VAL A 732 -18.27 -28.33 8.82
N GLN A 733 -19.23 -28.04 9.69
CA GLN A 733 -19.03 -27.21 10.88
C GLN A 733 -17.98 -27.84 11.80
N GLN A 734 -18.07 -29.16 12.03
CA GLN A 734 -17.08 -29.89 12.81
C GLN A 734 -15.70 -29.87 12.16
N LYS A 735 -15.63 -30.03 10.83
CA LYS A 735 -14.38 -30.08 10.07
C LYS A 735 -13.65 -28.72 10.00
N LEU A 736 -14.39 -27.62 9.79
CA LEU A 736 -13.80 -26.32 9.43
C LEU A 736 -13.81 -25.30 10.57
N PHE A 737 -14.70 -25.42 11.55
CA PHE A 737 -14.91 -24.40 12.57
C PHE A 737 -14.75 -24.93 14.00
N ALA A 738 -15.19 -26.17 14.27
CA ALA A 738 -15.01 -26.75 15.60
C ALA A 738 -13.52 -26.93 15.90
N LYS A 739 -13.14 -26.62 17.16
CA LYS A 739 -11.76 -26.70 17.65
C LYS A 739 -10.72 -26.03 16.72
N THR A 740 -11.15 -25.03 15.95
CA THR A 740 -10.30 -24.29 15.01
C THR A 740 -10.08 -22.89 15.54
N GLN A 741 -8.82 -22.43 15.55
CA GLN A 741 -8.48 -21.04 15.84
C GLN A 741 -8.10 -20.32 14.56
N PHE A 742 -8.72 -19.17 14.31
CA PHE A 742 -8.39 -18.28 13.20
C PHE A 742 -7.52 -17.14 13.70
N VAL A 743 -6.41 -16.85 13.02
CA VAL A 743 -5.47 -15.79 13.34
C VAL A 743 -5.24 -14.93 12.11
N GLY A 744 -5.20 -13.61 12.29
CA GLY A 744 -4.87 -12.64 11.26
C GLY A 744 -3.61 -11.85 11.65
N PHE A 745 -2.65 -11.76 10.73
CA PHE A 745 -1.48 -10.88 10.84
C PHE A 745 -1.48 -9.83 9.72
N GLU A 746 -1.39 -8.56 10.11
CA GLU A 746 -1.24 -7.43 9.19
C GLU A 746 -0.05 -6.57 9.61
N MET A 747 0.73 -6.11 8.63
CA MET A 747 1.87 -5.23 8.86
C MET A 747 1.60 -3.82 8.35
N THR A 748 2.14 -2.83 9.06
CA THR A 748 2.22 -1.44 8.61
C THR A 748 3.66 -0.97 8.75
N HIS A 749 4.27 -0.55 7.65
CA HIS A 749 5.64 -0.02 7.64
C HIS A 749 5.63 1.50 7.82
N GLY A 750 6.68 2.02 8.45
CA GLY A 750 6.97 3.46 8.48
C GLY A 750 7.19 4.05 7.09
N PRO A 751 7.00 5.38 6.91
CA PRO A 751 7.31 6.03 5.65
C PRO A 751 8.79 5.88 5.29
N SER A 752 9.10 5.84 3.99
CA SER A 752 10.48 5.87 3.52
C SER A 752 11.17 7.16 3.97
N ARG A 753 12.39 7.05 4.53
CA ARG A 753 13.19 8.20 4.99
C ARG A 753 13.48 9.12 3.81
N THR A 754 13.35 10.43 4.02
CA THR A 754 13.86 11.41 3.05
C THR A 754 15.39 11.36 3.02
N LEU A 755 16.00 11.89 1.96
CA LEU A 755 17.46 11.98 1.87
C LEU A 755 18.04 12.82 3.03
N TYR A 756 17.29 13.81 3.50
CA TYR A 756 17.63 14.66 4.64
C TYR A 756 17.70 13.86 5.95
N ASP A 757 16.68 13.03 6.23
CA ASP A 757 16.60 12.23 7.46
C ASP A 757 17.74 11.21 7.56
N ARG A 758 18.20 10.67 6.41
CA ARG A 758 19.35 9.75 6.36
C ARG A 758 20.67 10.47 6.67
N VAL A 759 20.81 11.71 6.19
CA VAL A 759 22.05 12.48 6.29
C VAL A 759 22.24 13.09 7.69
N GLN A 760 21.17 13.38 8.42
CA GLN A 760 21.25 13.94 9.78
C GLN A 760 21.45 12.88 10.87
N GLY A 761 21.48 11.58 10.52
CA GLY A 761 21.64 10.50 11.50
C GLY A 761 20.55 10.44 12.56
N THR A 762 19.43 11.15 12.37
CA THR A 762 18.33 11.15 13.33
C THR A 762 17.69 9.76 13.35
N PHE A 763 17.58 9.17 14.54
CA PHE A 763 16.82 7.94 14.78
C PHE A 763 15.32 8.23 14.60
N ASP A 764 14.92 8.36 13.34
CA ASP A 764 13.54 8.59 12.92
C ASP A 764 13.04 7.42 12.05
N GLY A 765 13.46 6.21 12.40
CA GLY A 765 12.92 5.00 11.80
C GLY A 765 11.65 4.61 12.51
N GLU A 766 10.47 5.03 12.01
CA GLU A 766 9.23 4.38 12.42
C GLU A 766 9.40 2.85 12.21
N PRO A 767 9.20 2.02 13.25
CA PRO A 767 9.36 0.57 13.15
C PRO A 767 8.27 -0.02 12.26
N THR A 768 8.43 -1.28 11.86
CA THR A 768 7.30 -2.03 11.31
C THR A 768 6.38 -2.41 12.45
N VAL A 769 5.10 -2.09 12.33
CA VAL A 769 4.08 -2.45 13.32
C VAL A 769 3.26 -3.62 12.80
N VAL A 770 3.20 -4.70 13.56
CA VAL A 770 2.39 -5.88 13.25
C VAL A 770 1.17 -5.92 14.16
N GLY A 771 -0.01 -5.93 13.57
CA GLY A 771 -1.26 -6.25 14.27
C GLY A 771 -1.53 -7.76 14.18
N CYS A 772 -1.92 -8.35 15.31
CA CYS A 772 -2.31 -9.75 15.42
C CYS A 772 -3.69 -9.85 16.06
N SER A 773 -4.67 -10.44 15.38
CA SER A 773 -5.98 -10.76 15.95
C SER A 773 -6.24 -12.25 15.84
N TYR A 774 -6.97 -12.81 16.81
CA TYR A 774 -7.29 -14.23 16.84
C TYR A 774 -8.70 -14.47 17.34
N SER A 775 -9.36 -15.51 16.84
CA SER A 775 -10.64 -15.97 17.37
C SER A 775 -10.46 -16.71 18.69
N LEU A 776 -11.47 -16.59 19.56
CA LEU A 776 -11.61 -17.37 20.78
C LEU A 776 -12.51 -18.59 20.49
N LYS A 777 -13.34 -19.00 21.46
CA LYS A 777 -14.26 -20.15 21.30
C LYS A 777 -15.25 -19.95 20.16
N ALA A 778 -15.85 -18.76 20.05
CA ALA A 778 -16.71 -18.39 18.94
C ALA A 778 -15.90 -17.61 17.91
N VAL A 779 -16.14 -17.85 16.63
CA VAL A 779 -15.41 -17.19 15.53
C VAL A 779 -15.51 -15.67 15.62
N THR A 780 -16.68 -15.14 15.98
CA THR A 780 -16.96 -13.70 16.09
C THR A 780 -16.38 -13.05 17.36
N ASP A 781 -15.95 -13.85 18.32
CA ASP A 781 -15.32 -13.39 19.55
C ASP A 781 -13.81 -13.34 19.35
N LEU A 782 -13.24 -12.14 19.41
CA LEU A 782 -11.87 -11.87 19.00
C LEU A 782 -11.04 -11.35 20.16
N GLY A 783 -9.80 -11.81 20.23
CA GLY A 783 -8.72 -11.13 20.92
C GLY A 783 -7.73 -10.51 19.93
N GLY A 784 -6.73 -9.82 20.46
CA GLY A 784 -5.63 -9.33 19.64
C GLY A 784 -4.62 -8.50 20.42
N PHE A 785 -3.50 -8.24 19.77
CA PHE A 785 -2.40 -7.39 20.23
C PHE A 785 -1.67 -6.79 19.03
N HIS A 786 -0.73 -5.88 19.28
CA HIS A 786 0.22 -5.44 18.27
C HIS A 786 1.64 -5.54 18.81
N PHE A 787 2.63 -5.53 17.94
CA PHE A 787 4.03 -5.53 18.32
C PHE A 787 4.87 -4.84 17.26
N LEU A 788 6.04 -4.33 17.66
CA LEU A 788 6.97 -3.67 16.77
C LEU A 788 8.06 -4.65 16.35
N GLN A 789 8.58 -4.43 15.16
CA GLN A 789 9.72 -5.12 14.58
C GLN A 789 10.64 -4.09 13.94
N GLU A 790 11.82 -4.55 13.55
CA GLU A 790 12.80 -3.77 12.83
C GLU A 790 12.18 -3.11 11.60
N ARG A 791 12.70 -1.94 11.25
CA ARG A 791 12.12 -1.13 10.20
C ARG A 791 12.20 -1.84 8.85
N ASN A 792 11.09 -1.81 8.11
CA ASN A 792 10.95 -2.48 6.82
C ASN A 792 11.24 -4.00 6.88
N GLU A 793 11.16 -4.61 8.07
CA GLU A 793 11.12 -6.05 8.18
C GLU A 793 9.78 -6.56 7.62
N TYR A 794 9.85 -7.49 6.66
CA TYR A 794 8.69 -8.09 5.99
C TYR A 794 8.38 -9.48 6.53
N LYS A 795 9.34 -10.15 7.18
CA LYS A 795 9.15 -11.45 7.83
C LYS A 795 8.60 -11.27 9.25
N LEU A 796 7.60 -12.05 9.64
CA LEU A 796 7.13 -12.09 11.02
C LEU A 796 8.21 -12.69 11.93
N LYS A 797 8.68 -11.89 12.88
CA LYS A 797 9.58 -12.26 13.98
C LYS A 797 8.82 -12.72 15.22
N ASN A 798 9.53 -13.45 16.08
CA ASN A 798 9.12 -13.87 17.43
C ASN A 798 7.80 -14.66 17.43
N LEU A 799 7.59 -15.47 16.39
CA LEU A 799 6.38 -16.27 16.20
C LEU A 799 6.17 -17.29 17.32
N ASP A 800 7.22 -17.77 17.97
CA ASP A 800 7.11 -18.69 19.10
C ASP A 800 6.30 -18.08 20.26
N SER A 801 6.67 -16.87 20.70
CA SER A 801 5.96 -16.11 21.72
C SER A 801 4.55 -15.73 21.25
N LYS A 802 4.42 -15.23 20.01
CA LYS A 802 3.13 -14.68 19.53
C LYS A 802 2.08 -15.78 19.29
N ILE A 803 2.47 -16.93 18.76
CA ILE A 803 1.58 -18.07 18.57
C ILE A 803 1.20 -18.68 19.94
N THR A 804 2.15 -18.82 20.86
CA THR A 804 1.87 -19.29 22.23
C THR A 804 0.80 -18.42 22.90
N GLN A 805 0.92 -17.10 22.79
CA GLN A 805 -0.09 -16.17 23.32
C GLN A 805 -1.47 -16.38 22.70
N CYS A 806 -1.57 -16.64 21.39
CA CYS A 806 -2.85 -16.91 20.73
C CYS A 806 -3.48 -18.21 21.25
N LEU A 807 -2.68 -19.27 21.38
CA LEU A 807 -3.12 -20.60 21.84
C LEU A 807 -3.56 -20.59 23.30
N ASP A 808 -2.84 -19.88 24.17
CA ASP A 808 -3.20 -19.72 25.58
C ASP A 808 -4.58 -19.06 25.74
N GLN A 809 -4.85 -18.05 24.94
CA GLN A 809 -6.13 -17.33 24.98
C GLN A 809 -7.27 -18.20 24.43
N TYR A 810 -7.00 -19.00 23.40
CA TYR A 810 -7.96 -20.01 22.94
C TYR A 810 -8.24 -21.04 24.03
N LYS A 811 -7.20 -21.61 24.64
CA LYS A 811 -7.32 -22.61 25.72
C LYS A 811 -8.09 -22.07 26.91
N LYS A 812 -7.84 -20.81 27.31
CA LYS A 812 -8.61 -20.13 28.36
C LYS A 812 -10.10 -20.00 28.01
N ALA A 813 -10.44 -19.70 26.76
CA ALA A 813 -11.83 -19.50 26.36
C ALA A 813 -12.57 -20.81 26.02
N ALA A 814 -11.88 -21.80 25.45
CA ALA A 814 -12.45 -23.04 24.93
C ALA A 814 -12.24 -24.24 25.85
N GLY A 815 -11.33 -24.16 26.84
CA GLY A 815 -10.96 -25.24 27.76
C GLY A 815 -9.91 -26.22 27.21
N ALA A 816 -9.60 -26.15 25.91
CA ALA A 816 -8.62 -27.00 25.25
C ALA A 816 -7.87 -26.23 24.16
N LEU A 817 -6.70 -26.73 23.74
CA LEU A 817 -5.98 -26.21 22.58
C LEU A 817 -6.76 -26.51 21.29
N PRO A 818 -6.61 -25.70 20.23
CA PRO A 818 -7.25 -25.96 18.96
C PRO A 818 -6.62 -27.18 18.26
N GLU A 819 -7.42 -27.93 17.51
CA GLU A 819 -6.94 -29.01 16.63
C GLU A 819 -6.41 -28.46 15.30
N VAL A 820 -6.86 -27.27 14.88
CA VAL A 820 -6.39 -26.60 13.67
C VAL A 820 -6.12 -25.12 13.94
N LEU A 821 -4.97 -24.63 13.48
CA LEU A 821 -4.59 -23.22 13.50
C LEU A 821 -4.61 -22.68 12.06
N VAL A 822 -5.49 -21.73 11.77
CA VAL A 822 -5.63 -21.11 10.45
C VAL A 822 -5.11 -19.68 10.51
N VAL A 823 -4.05 -19.39 9.76
CA VAL A 823 -3.39 -18.09 9.75
C VAL A 823 -3.62 -17.37 8.42
N PHE A 824 -4.21 -16.18 8.48
CA PHE A 824 -4.31 -15.23 7.37
C PHE A 824 -3.22 -14.18 7.51
N ARG A 825 -2.37 -14.03 6.49
CA ARG A 825 -1.16 -13.20 6.52
C ARG A 825 -1.12 -12.22 5.36
N THR A 826 -1.05 -10.91 5.60
CA THR A 826 -0.81 -9.92 4.52
C THR A 826 0.68 -9.62 4.33
N GLY A 827 1.02 -8.63 3.50
CA GLY A 827 2.36 -8.04 3.48
C GLY A 827 3.42 -8.79 2.66
N ALA A 828 3.06 -9.91 2.05
CA ALA A 828 3.96 -10.70 1.18
C ALA A 828 3.54 -10.62 -0.29
N GLY A 829 4.46 -10.17 -1.15
CA GLY A 829 4.36 -10.37 -2.59
C GLY A 829 4.73 -11.80 -2.99
N GLU A 830 4.53 -12.18 -4.26
CA GLU A 830 4.95 -13.49 -4.76
C GLU A 830 6.46 -13.74 -4.54
N GLY A 831 7.28 -12.69 -4.62
CA GLY A 831 8.73 -12.75 -4.35
C GLY A 831 9.09 -13.03 -2.88
N ASP A 832 8.16 -12.83 -1.94
CA ASP A 832 8.40 -13.07 -0.51
C ASP A 832 7.96 -14.47 -0.04
N PHE A 833 7.38 -15.29 -0.93
CA PHE A 833 6.81 -16.59 -0.52
C PHE A 833 7.83 -17.52 0.14
N LYS A 834 9.10 -17.48 -0.27
CA LYS A 834 10.18 -18.23 0.41
C LYS A 834 10.31 -17.83 1.89
N ARG A 835 10.22 -16.53 2.20
CA ARG A 835 10.26 -16.04 3.58
C ARG A 835 9.02 -16.49 4.36
N VAL A 836 7.86 -16.50 3.72
CA VAL A 836 6.62 -17.01 4.33
C VAL A 836 6.71 -18.51 4.60
N GLU A 837 7.34 -19.29 3.71
CA GLU A 837 7.61 -20.72 3.94
C GLU A 837 8.52 -20.93 5.17
N GLU A 838 9.47 -20.02 5.45
CA GLU A 838 10.21 -20.03 6.71
C GLU A 838 9.32 -19.68 7.92
N GLU A 839 8.43 -18.67 7.81
CA GLU A 839 7.45 -18.35 8.87
C GLU A 839 6.60 -19.58 9.24
N VAL A 840 6.20 -20.39 8.25
CA VAL A 840 5.48 -21.65 8.49
C VAL A 840 6.29 -22.62 9.35
N GLN A 841 7.59 -22.76 9.09
CA GLN A 841 8.46 -23.62 9.91
C GLN A 841 8.61 -23.07 11.34
N ASP A 842 8.74 -21.75 11.47
CA ASP A 842 8.84 -21.10 12.78
C ASP A 842 7.56 -21.29 13.61
N MET A 843 6.38 -21.24 12.98
CA MET A 843 5.09 -21.55 13.62
C MET A 843 4.97 -23.03 14.01
N ARG A 844 5.45 -23.96 13.18
CA ARG A 844 5.45 -25.39 13.52
C ARG A 844 6.31 -25.69 14.75
N LYS A 845 7.51 -25.11 14.82
CA LYS A 845 8.38 -25.18 16.01
C LYS A 845 7.69 -24.58 17.24
N ALA A 846 6.96 -23.48 17.08
CA ALA A 846 6.18 -22.88 18.16
C ALA A 846 5.12 -23.83 18.71
N LEU A 847 4.39 -24.52 17.81
CA LEU A 847 3.38 -25.52 18.18
C LEU A 847 4.00 -26.70 18.93
N GLU A 848 5.14 -27.22 18.46
CA GLU A 848 5.88 -28.30 19.12
C GLU A 848 6.34 -27.92 20.52
N LYS A 849 6.89 -26.71 20.68
CA LYS A 849 7.40 -26.18 21.97
C LYS A 849 6.32 -26.12 23.06
N VAL A 850 5.07 -25.85 22.68
CA VAL A 850 3.93 -25.82 23.63
C VAL A 850 3.20 -27.17 23.74
N GLY A 851 3.73 -28.22 23.10
CA GLY A 851 3.15 -29.56 23.09
C GLY A 851 1.83 -29.65 22.30
N SER A 852 1.56 -28.70 21.42
CA SER A 852 0.34 -28.70 20.59
C SER A 852 0.50 -29.60 19.37
N LYS A 853 -0.54 -30.39 19.07
CA LYS A 853 -0.64 -31.20 17.84
C LYS A 853 -1.51 -30.52 16.77
N SER A 854 -1.74 -29.21 16.88
CA SER A 854 -2.58 -28.48 15.93
C SER A 854 -2.03 -28.61 14.52
N LYS A 855 -2.91 -28.88 13.55
CA LYS A 855 -2.58 -28.81 12.12
C LYS A 855 -2.55 -27.35 11.66
N LEU A 856 -1.58 -26.97 10.82
CA LEU A 856 -1.42 -25.59 10.36
C LEU A 856 -2.01 -25.38 8.95
N VAL A 857 -2.75 -24.28 8.79
CA VAL A 857 -3.14 -23.72 7.50
C VAL A 857 -2.61 -22.30 7.41
N MET A 858 -1.81 -22.00 6.37
CA MET A 858 -1.24 -20.67 6.15
C MET A 858 -1.74 -20.10 4.82
N VAL A 859 -2.44 -18.97 4.88
CA VAL A 859 -3.03 -18.29 3.72
C VAL A 859 -2.46 -16.87 3.61
N VAL A 860 -1.71 -16.63 2.54
CA VAL A 860 -1.25 -15.28 2.18
C VAL A 860 -2.37 -14.53 1.48
N VAL A 861 -2.67 -13.33 1.99
CA VAL A 861 -3.78 -12.49 1.54
C VAL A 861 -3.26 -11.21 0.89
N GLN A 862 -3.52 -11.05 -0.41
CA GLN A 862 -3.07 -9.90 -1.19
C GLN A 862 -4.25 -8.96 -1.50
N LYS A 863 -4.45 -7.96 -0.63
CA LYS A 863 -5.53 -6.95 -0.75
C LYS A 863 -5.29 -5.88 -1.82
N THR A 864 -4.04 -5.66 -2.22
CA THR A 864 -3.61 -4.61 -3.17
C THR A 864 -3.16 -5.18 -4.51
N SER A 865 -3.84 -6.21 -5.01
CA SER A 865 -3.49 -6.76 -6.33
C SER A 865 -3.91 -5.83 -7.49
N HIS A 866 -3.22 -5.94 -8.61
CA HIS A 866 -3.58 -5.26 -9.87
C HIS A 866 -4.72 -5.95 -10.61
N THR A 867 -5.14 -7.14 -10.18
CA THR A 867 -6.22 -7.89 -10.83
C THR A 867 -7.57 -7.25 -10.53
N ARG A 868 -8.38 -7.10 -11.57
CA ARG A 868 -9.78 -6.65 -11.53
C ARG A 868 -10.65 -7.68 -12.22
N ILE A 869 -11.88 -7.78 -11.73
CA ILE A 869 -12.92 -8.65 -12.29
C ILE A 869 -14.12 -7.76 -12.56
N PHE A 870 -14.65 -7.86 -13.77
CA PHE A 870 -15.81 -7.12 -14.24
C PHE A 870 -16.86 -8.12 -14.76
N PRO A 871 -18.15 -7.80 -14.68
CA PRO A 871 -19.15 -8.54 -15.45
C PRO A 871 -18.76 -8.54 -16.94
N LYS A 872 -18.99 -9.66 -17.65
CA LYS A 872 -18.77 -9.72 -19.10
C LYS A 872 -19.58 -8.64 -19.83
N GLU A 873 -20.80 -8.39 -19.37
CA GLU A 873 -21.63 -7.27 -19.80
C GLU A 873 -21.82 -6.23 -18.69
N ILE A 874 -21.24 -5.03 -18.85
CA ILE A 874 -21.28 -3.97 -17.84
C ILE A 874 -22.52 -3.08 -18.04
N LYS A 875 -23.56 -3.31 -17.23
CA LYS A 875 -24.86 -2.61 -17.26
C LYS A 875 -25.02 -1.62 -16.11
N GLY A 876 -25.93 -0.67 -16.26
CA GLY A 876 -26.26 0.33 -15.23
C GLY A 876 -25.29 1.52 -15.17
N ASN A 877 -25.55 2.41 -14.21
CA ASN A 877 -24.83 3.69 -14.03
C ASN A 877 -24.25 3.86 -12.61
N LYS A 878 -24.57 2.94 -11.69
CA LYS A 878 -24.06 2.97 -10.31
C LYS A 878 -22.96 1.92 -10.10
N PRO A 879 -22.02 2.14 -9.17
CA PRO A 879 -20.99 1.15 -8.81
C PRO A 879 -21.55 -0.26 -8.53
N VAL A 880 -22.64 -0.35 -7.76
CA VAL A 880 -23.25 -1.63 -7.34
C VAL A 880 -23.89 -2.42 -8.50
N GLU A 881 -24.22 -1.72 -9.60
CA GLU A 881 -24.81 -2.30 -10.81
C GLU A 881 -23.72 -2.75 -11.79
N GLN A 882 -22.66 -1.97 -11.93
CA GLN A 882 -21.59 -2.22 -12.90
C GLN A 882 -20.53 -3.23 -12.43
N ASN A 883 -20.40 -3.46 -11.13
CA ASN A 883 -19.43 -4.42 -10.58
C ASN A 883 -20.01 -5.84 -10.50
N VAL A 884 -19.10 -6.82 -10.42
CA VAL A 884 -19.46 -8.18 -10.01
C VAL A 884 -20.06 -8.19 -8.61
N LYS A 885 -20.92 -9.18 -8.34
CA LYS A 885 -21.58 -9.32 -7.03
C LYS A 885 -20.62 -9.88 -5.98
N SER A 886 -20.87 -9.56 -4.71
CA SER A 886 -20.19 -10.23 -3.60
C SER A 886 -20.42 -11.73 -3.68
N GLY A 887 -19.42 -12.52 -3.31
CA GLY A 887 -19.39 -13.97 -3.49
C GLY A 887 -18.84 -14.41 -4.84
N THR A 888 -18.50 -13.51 -5.76
CA THR A 888 -17.81 -13.88 -7.01
C THR A 888 -16.41 -14.42 -6.69
N CYS A 889 -16.16 -15.67 -7.08
CA CYS A 889 -14.91 -16.38 -6.81
C CYS A 889 -14.34 -17.02 -8.08
N ILE A 890 -13.04 -16.86 -8.28
CA ILE A 890 -12.26 -17.44 -9.38
C ILE A 890 -11.14 -18.28 -8.77
N ASP A 891 -11.01 -19.54 -9.17
CA ASP A 891 -9.99 -20.47 -8.66
C ASP A 891 -9.10 -21.08 -9.76
N GLY A 892 -9.03 -20.44 -10.94
CA GLY A 892 -8.15 -20.82 -12.07
C GLY A 892 -7.92 -19.68 -13.07
N GLN A 893 -7.22 -19.94 -14.18
CA GLN A 893 -6.92 -19.06 -15.33
C GLN A 893 -6.06 -17.81 -15.05
N ILE A 894 -6.35 -17.07 -13.98
CA ILE A 894 -5.65 -15.83 -13.59
C ILE A 894 -4.90 -15.96 -12.27
N THR A 895 -5.00 -17.14 -11.65
CA THR A 895 -4.32 -17.54 -10.43
C THR A 895 -2.85 -17.86 -10.71
N SER A 896 -1.99 -17.75 -9.70
CA SER A 896 -0.56 -18.06 -9.83
C SER A 896 -0.33 -19.53 -10.22
N ALA A 897 0.48 -19.76 -11.26
CA ALA A 897 0.80 -21.11 -11.72
C ALA A 897 1.60 -21.90 -10.66
N GLY A 898 1.22 -23.17 -10.43
CA GLY A 898 1.92 -24.04 -9.47
C GLY A 898 1.60 -23.77 -8.01
N ARG A 899 0.64 -22.88 -7.70
CA ARG A 899 0.21 -22.55 -6.33
C ARG A 899 -1.28 -22.82 -6.16
N GLN A 900 -1.70 -23.15 -4.94
CA GLN A 900 -3.11 -23.19 -4.59
C GLN A 900 -3.58 -21.76 -4.31
N GLU A 901 -4.21 -21.12 -5.29
CA GLU A 901 -4.71 -19.75 -5.17
C GLU A 901 -6.18 -19.66 -5.57
N PHE A 902 -6.91 -18.74 -4.95
CA PHE A 902 -8.22 -18.28 -5.42
C PHE A 902 -8.36 -16.76 -5.24
N VAL A 903 -9.20 -16.14 -6.06
CA VAL A 903 -9.56 -14.73 -6.04
C VAL A 903 -11.01 -14.60 -5.61
N LEU A 904 -11.29 -13.77 -4.61
CA LEU A 904 -12.63 -13.65 -4.02
C LEU A 904 -13.01 -12.18 -3.82
N VAL A 905 -14.27 -11.88 -4.12
CA VAL A 905 -14.91 -10.58 -3.84
C VAL A 905 -15.88 -10.74 -2.67
N CYS A 906 -15.48 -10.30 -1.47
CA CYS A 906 -16.33 -10.40 -0.29
C CYS A 906 -17.30 -9.22 -0.13
N GLN A 907 -16.91 -8.03 -0.56
CA GLN A 907 -17.63 -6.78 -0.31
C GLN A 907 -18.56 -6.35 -1.46
N SER A 908 -19.57 -5.55 -1.14
CA SER A 908 -20.31 -4.78 -2.15
C SER A 908 -19.52 -3.53 -2.56
N ALA A 909 -19.40 -3.30 -3.87
CA ALA A 909 -18.73 -2.12 -4.40
C ALA A 909 -19.64 -0.89 -4.36
N LEU A 910 -19.54 -0.12 -3.27
CA LEU A 910 -20.33 1.11 -3.09
C LEU A 910 -19.78 2.30 -3.89
N ILE A 911 -18.47 2.30 -4.18
CA ILE A 911 -17.76 3.38 -4.88
C ILE A 911 -16.77 2.74 -5.86
N GLY A 912 -16.73 3.28 -7.09
CA GLY A 912 -15.76 2.90 -8.12
C GLY A 912 -15.79 1.42 -8.51
N THR A 913 -14.63 0.91 -8.91
CA THR A 913 -14.41 -0.49 -9.30
C THR A 913 -13.98 -1.33 -8.09
N VAL A 914 -14.58 -2.51 -7.92
CA VAL A 914 -14.26 -3.46 -6.86
C VAL A 914 -12.81 -3.93 -6.97
N ARG A 915 -12.16 -4.13 -5.82
CA ARG A 915 -10.84 -4.75 -5.74
C ARG A 915 -11.00 -6.18 -5.19
N PRO A 916 -10.92 -7.20 -6.05
CA PRO A 916 -10.87 -8.59 -5.60
C PRO A 916 -9.60 -8.86 -4.78
N VAL A 917 -9.71 -9.75 -3.81
CA VAL A 917 -8.59 -10.16 -2.96
C VAL A 917 -8.10 -11.53 -3.40
N LYS A 918 -6.78 -11.69 -3.51
CA LYS A 918 -6.17 -13.00 -3.80
C LYS A 918 -5.77 -13.69 -2.50
N TYR A 919 -5.98 -14.99 -2.45
CA TYR A 919 -5.68 -15.87 -1.32
C TYR A 919 -4.82 -17.02 -1.82
N THR A 920 -3.53 -17.01 -1.50
CA THR A 920 -2.58 -18.08 -1.82
C THR A 920 -2.37 -18.95 -0.59
N ILE A 921 -2.60 -20.25 -0.71
CA ILE A 921 -2.43 -21.24 0.35
C ILE A 921 -0.99 -21.76 0.29
N VAL A 922 -0.22 -21.48 1.34
CA VAL A 922 1.20 -21.84 1.46
C VAL A 922 1.39 -23.10 2.29
N ALA A 923 0.53 -23.34 3.28
CA ALA A 923 0.49 -24.57 4.06
C ALA A 923 -0.96 -25.02 4.28
N ASN A 924 -1.20 -26.33 4.27
CA ASN A 924 -2.53 -26.93 4.40
C ASN A 924 -2.43 -28.36 4.95
N ASP A 925 -1.98 -28.49 6.20
CA ASP A 925 -1.80 -29.80 6.85
C ASP A 925 -3.10 -30.64 6.96
N PRO A 926 -4.31 -30.04 7.13
CA PRO A 926 -5.56 -30.80 7.12
C PRO A 926 -6.02 -31.31 5.75
N GLY A 927 -5.44 -30.84 4.65
CA GLY A 927 -5.85 -31.21 3.29
C GLY A 927 -7.24 -30.66 2.89
N TRP A 928 -7.60 -29.47 3.35
CA TRP A 928 -8.86 -28.82 2.94
C TRP A 928 -8.84 -28.45 1.45
N SER A 929 -9.98 -28.52 0.78
CA SER A 929 -10.09 -28.17 -0.65
C SER A 929 -10.13 -26.65 -0.88
N LYS A 930 -9.79 -26.19 -2.10
CA LYS A 930 -9.99 -24.77 -2.51
C LYS A 930 -11.45 -24.34 -2.33
N ASN A 931 -12.40 -25.23 -2.62
CA ASN A 931 -13.83 -24.99 -2.43
C ASN A 931 -14.18 -24.72 -0.95
N GLU A 932 -13.65 -25.50 -0.02
CA GLU A 932 -13.84 -25.31 1.41
C GLU A 932 -13.19 -24.02 1.91
N MET A 933 -11.94 -23.76 1.51
CA MET A 933 -11.21 -22.56 1.92
C MET A 933 -11.83 -21.26 1.39
N ALA A 934 -12.34 -21.26 0.16
CA ALA A 934 -13.03 -20.10 -0.41
C ALA A 934 -14.32 -19.78 0.33
N HIS A 935 -15.17 -20.79 0.62
CA HIS A 935 -16.41 -20.59 1.39
C HIS A 935 -16.11 -20.19 2.84
N LEU A 936 -15.16 -20.86 3.51
CA LEU A 936 -14.71 -20.50 4.85
C LEU A 936 -14.27 -19.04 4.91
N THR A 937 -13.39 -18.62 4.00
CA THR A 937 -12.90 -17.24 3.89
C THR A 937 -14.05 -16.25 3.70
N TYR A 938 -15.02 -16.58 2.85
CA TYR A 938 -16.18 -15.74 2.60
C TYR A 938 -17.07 -15.63 3.85
N PHE A 939 -17.36 -16.73 4.54
CA PHE A 939 -18.14 -16.73 5.78
C PHE A 939 -17.45 -15.93 6.89
N LEU A 940 -16.13 -16.03 7.04
CA LEU A 940 -15.38 -15.22 8.00
C LEU A 940 -15.49 -13.71 7.71
N ALA A 941 -15.73 -13.27 6.47
CA ALA A 941 -15.97 -11.86 6.19
C ALA A 941 -17.30 -11.36 6.82
N PHE A 942 -18.32 -12.22 6.93
CA PHE A 942 -19.59 -11.87 7.58
C PHE A 942 -19.47 -11.75 9.10
N SER A 943 -18.40 -12.26 9.72
CA SER A 943 -18.16 -12.16 11.17
C SER A 943 -17.79 -10.74 11.64
N HIS A 944 -17.79 -9.76 10.74
CA HIS A 944 -17.44 -8.38 11.01
C HIS A 944 -18.54 -7.64 11.82
N GLN A 945 -18.38 -7.62 13.13
CA GLN A 945 -19.42 -7.21 14.08
C GLN A 945 -19.90 -5.73 14.01
N VAL A 946 -19.13 -4.80 13.44
CA VAL A 946 -19.48 -3.36 13.46
C VAL A 946 -20.27 -2.89 12.22
N SER A 947 -20.41 -3.73 11.20
CA SER A 947 -21.24 -3.48 10.01
C SER A 947 -22.18 -4.65 9.74
N TYR A 948 -23.28 -4.39 9.02
CA TYR A 948 -24.14 -5.44 8.44
C TYR A 948 -23.85 -5.67 6.96
N GLN A 949 -22.61 -5.40 6.56
CA GLN A 949 -22.05 -5.76 5.26
C GLN A 949 -20.64 -6.33 5.51
N PRO A 950 -20.25 -7.39 4.79
CA PRO A 950 -18.90 -7.94 4.90
C PRO A 950 -17.85 -6.96 4.34
N PRO A 951 -16.66 -6.84 4.98
CA PRO A 951 -15.51 -6.16 4.39
C PRO A 951 -14.87 -7.05 3.31
N ALA A 952 -13.80 -6.56 2.68
CA ALA A 952 -13.13 -7.26 1.58
C ALA A 952 -12.34 -8.51 2.00
N ILE A 953 -12.08 -8.66 3.29
CA ILE A 953 -11.21 -9.68 3.88
C ILE A 953 -11.88 -10.30 5.11
N PRO A 954 -11.45 -11.49 5.57
CA PRO A 954 -11.92 -12.09 6.82
C PRO A 954 -11.83 -11.12 8.00
N HIS A 955 -12.78 -11.23 8.94
CA HIS A 955 -12.87 -10.32 10.08
C HIS A 955 -11.62 -10.33 10.98
N VAL A 956 -10.95 -11.49 11.17
CA VAL A 956 -9.69 -11.59 11.92
C VAL A 956 -8.59 -10.74 11.29
N LEU A 957 -8.51 -10.71 9.96
CA LEU A 957 -7.51 -9.92 9.25
C LEU A 957 -7.87 -8.44 9.23
N TYR A 958 -9.16 -8.12 9.11
CA TYR A 958 -9.64 -6.74 9.27
C TYR A 958 -9.35 -6.21 10.68
N ALA A 959 -9.50 -7.05 11.72
CA ALA A 959 -9.15 -6.70 13.09
C ALA A 959 -7.64 -6.47 13.25
N ALA A 960 -6.81 -7.34 12.68
CA ALA A 960 -5.35 -7.18 12.64
C ALA A 960 -4.91 -5.86 11.99
N ASP A 961 -5.55 -5.45 10.87
CA ASP A 961 -5.27 -4.15 10.23
C ASP A 961 -5.58 -2.96 11.12
N ASN A 962 -6.67 -3.02 11.89
CA ASN A 962 -6.96 -1.97 12.88
C ASN A 962 -5.95 -1.96 14.04
N LEU A 963 -5.44 -3.12 14.46
CA LEU A 963 -4.40 -3.22 15.49
C LEU A 963 -3.07 -2.66 15.00
N ALA A 964 -2.66 -2.96 13.76
CA ALA A 964 -1.45 -2.42 13.17
C ALA A 964 -1.51 -0.89 13.08
N LYS A 965 -2.65 -0.35 12.60
CA LYS A 965 -2.92 1.10 12.55
C LYS A 965 -2.91 1.73 13.95
N ARG A 966 -3.58 1.10 14.93
CA ARG A 966 -3.62 1.59 16.32
C ARG A 966 -2.23 1.58 16.93
N GLY A 967 -1.46 0.51 16.75
CA GLY A 967 -0.10 0.39 17.26
C GLY A 967 0.81 1.47 16.69
N ARG A 968 0.73 1.74 15.38
CA ARG A 968 1.46 2.84 14.75
C ARG A 968 1.07 4.21 15.31
N ASN A 969 -0.23 4.50 15.45
CA ASN A 969 -0.67 5.78 16.04
C ASN A 969 -0.21 5.91 17.49
N ASN A 970 -0.31 4.85 18.28
CA ASN A 970 0.16 4.85 19.67
C ASN A 970 1.67 5.09 19.74
N PHE A 971 2.47 4.50 18.84
CA PHE A 971 3.91 4.73 18.75
C PHE A 971 4.21 6.21 18.44
N LEU A 972 3.51 6.79 17.47
CA LEU A 972 3.66 8.20 17.11
C LEU A 972 3.31 9.13 18.27
N GLN A 973 2.24 8.84 19.02
CA GLN A 973 1.88 9.62 20.21
C GLN A 973 2.87 9.42 21.35
N HIS A 974 3.37 8.20 21.56
CA HIS A 974 4.43 7.91 22.53
C HIS A 974 5.71 8.71 22.25
N LYS A 975 6.07 8.84 20.97
CA LYS A 975 7.16 9.70 20.49
C LYS A 975 6.86 11.18 20.74
N LYS A 976 5.69 11.68 20.37
CA LYS A 976 5.27 13.08 20.57
C LYS A 976 5.31 13.51 22.04
N LEU A 977 4.96 12.61 22.96
CA LEU A 977 4.99 12.86 24.41
C LEU A 977 6.39 12.77 25.05
N GLY A 978 7.46 12.55 24.25
CA GLY A 978 8.84 12.51 24.73
C GLY A 978 9.20 11.27 25.59
N LEU A 979 8.33 10.25 25.59
CA LEU A 979 8.53 9.04 26.40
C LEU A 979 9.55 8.09 25.76
N LEU A 980 9.71 8.14 24.43
CA LEU A 980 10.69 7.36 23.68
C LEU A 980 12.13 7.59 24.17
N THR A 981 12.49 8.86 24.44
CA THR A 981 13.83 9.26 24.90
C THR A 981 14.20 8.60 26.23
N LYS A 982 13.23 8.36 27.11
CA LYS A 982 13.47 7.66 28.38
C LYS A 982 13.81 6.19 28.16
N SER A 983 13.08 5.52 27.28
CA SER A 983 13.33 4.11 26.93
C SER A 983 14.68 3.94 26.24
N ILE A 984 15.04 4.83 25.31
CA ILE A 984 16.34 4.82 24.62
C ILE A 984 17.48 4.97 25.63
N LYS A 985 17.41 5.98 26.52
CA LYS A 985 18.42 6.20 27.55
C LYS A 985 18.60 4.99 28.46
N LYS A 986 17.51 4.30 28.79
CA LYS A 986 17.55 3.09 29.61
C LYS A 986 18.29 1.95 28.91
N VAL A 987 17.93 1.62 27.67
CA VAL A 987 18.57 0.52 26.92
C VAL A 987 20.05 0.81 26.68
N LEU A 988 20.41 2.06 26.34
CA LEU A 988 21.81 2.46 26.18
C LEU A 988 22.61 2.34 27.48
N ALA A 989 22.00 2.58 28.63
CA ALA A 989 22.66 2.39 29.93
C ALA A 989 22.82 0.90 30.28
N GLU A 990 21.87 0.05 29.90
CA GLU A 990 21.88 -1.40 30.16
C GLU A 990 22.81 -2.16 29.19
N HIS A 991 23.06 -1.62 27.99
CA HIS A 991 23.83 -2.24 26.92
C HIS A 991 24.91 -1.31 26.35
N ASN A 992 25.72 -0.71 27.23
CA ASN A 992 26.78 0.22 26.84
C ASN A 992 27.90 -0.47 26.02
N ASP A 993 28.03 -1.79 26.14
CA ASP A 993 28.91 -2.65 25.36
C ASP A 993 28.53 -2.72 23.87
N LEU A 994 27.23 -2.62 23.55
CA LEU A 994 26.70 -2.64 22.18
C LEU A 994 26.68 -1.25 21.52
N ALA A 995 27.08 -0.20 22.24
CA ALA A 995 27.15 1.17 21.72
C ALA A 995 28.42 1.46 20.87
N VAL A 996 29.25 0.45 20.64
CA VAL A 996 30.49 0.51 19.84
C VAL A 996 30.20 0.22 18.35
N GLU A 997 31.03 0.75 17.43
CA GLU A 997 30.91 0.51 15.99
C GLU A 997 30.82 -1.00 15.66
N GLY A 998 29.75 -1.41 14.96
CA GLY A 998 29.55 -2.79 14.48
C GLY A 998 28.32 -3.52 15.05
N HIS A 999 27.73 -3.06 16.16
CA HIS A 999 26.60 -3.72 16.84
C HIS A 999 25.25 -2.99 16.71
N GLU A 1000 25.14 -2.02 15.80
CA GLU A 1000 23.96 -1.16 15.64
C GLU A 1000 22.65 -1.94 15.42
N SER A 1001 22.69 -3.04 14.67
CA SER A 1001 21.49 -3.85 14.38
C SER A 1001 20.96 -4.59 15.62
N GLU A 1002 21.85 -5.00 16.51
CA GLU A 1002 21.50 -5.71 17.75
C GLU A 1002 20.91 -4.72 18.77
N LEU A 1003 21.53 -3.55 18.90
CA LEU A 1003 21.01 -2.45 19.70
C LEU A 1003 19.62 -1.98 19.21
N ASP A 1004 19.42 -1.88 17.88
CA ASP A 1004 18.13 -1.54 17.28
C ASP A 1004 17.05 -2.58 17.62
N ALA A 1005 17.37 -3.87 17.58
CA ALA A 1005 16.44 -4.94 17.95
C ALA A 1005 16.03 -4.86 19.43
N LEU A 1006 16.99 -4.65 20.34
CA LEU A 1006 16.73 -4.48 21.77
C LEU A 1006 15.89 -3.23 22.08
N LEU A 1007 16.15 -2.11 21.40
CA LEU A 1007 15.35 -0.90 21.50
C LEU A 1007 13.91 -1.14 21.04
N VAL A 1008 13.73 -1.80 19.89
CA VAL A 1008 12.42 -2.17 19.35
C VAL A 1008 11.66 -3.07 20.31
N GLU A 1009 12.31 -4.07 20.90
CA GLU A 1009 11.71 -4.97 21.88
C GLU A 1009 11.31 -4.23 23.17
N SER A 1010 12.21 -3.43 23.74
CA SER A 1010 11.95 -2.63 24.94
C SER A 1010 10.79 -1.65 24.76
N ILE A 1011 10.72 -0.96 23.60
CA ILE A 1011 9.61 -0.07 23.27
C ILE A 1011 8.32 -0.88 23.08
N THR A 1012 8.39 -2.00 22.37
CA THR A 1012 7.25 -2.92 22.18
C THR A 1012 6.68 -3.36 23.51
N ASP A 1013 7.53 -3.77 24.44
CA ASP A 1013 7.13 -4.24 25.76
C ASP A 1013 6.56 -3.11 26.61
N SER A 1014 7.16 -1.93 26.57
CA SER A 1014 6.63 -0.74 27.23
C SER A 1014 5.23 -0.40 26.70
N MET A 1015 5.03 -0.48 25.38
CA MET A 1015 3.74 -0.25 24.76
C MET A 1015 2.71 -1.36 25.04
N ASN A 1016 3.12 -2.62 25.04
CA ASN A 1016 2.25 -3.74 25.34
C ASN A 1016 1.86 -3.81 26.83
N LYS A 1017 2.71 -3.31 27.74
CA LYS A 1017 2.34 -3.10 29.15
C LYS A 1017 1.22 -2.08 29.31
N MET A 1018 1.04 -1.18 28.35
CA MET A 1018 -0.10 -0.27 28.29
C MET A 1018 -1.37 -0.94 27.73
N ALA A 1019 -1.34 -2.18 27.25
CA ALA A 1019 -2.55 -2.83 26.75
C ALA A 1019 -3.47 -3.27 27.90
N VAL A 1020 -4.79 -3.11 27.71
CA VAL A 1020 -5.79 -3.52 28.69
C VAL A 1020 -5.89 -5.04 28.72
N LYS A 1021 -5.55 -5.68 29.85
CA LYS A 1021 -5.60 -7.15 29.98
C LYS A 1021 -7.05 -7.65 30.02
N ASN A 1022 -7.27 -8.86 29.47
CA ASN A 1022 -8.54 -9.61 29.54
C ASN A 1022 -9.76 -8.91 28.91
N ARG A 1023 -9.60 -8.20 27.80
CA ARG A 1023 -10.69 -7.56 27.05
C ARG A 1023 -10.74 -8.03 25.60
N SER A 1024 -11.95 -8.04 25.03
CA SER A 1024 -12.18 -8.40 23.62
C SER A 1024 -11.53 -7.39 22.68
N PHE A 1025 -11.11 -7.78 21.48
CA PHE A 1025 -10.47 -6.91 20.46
C PHE A 1025 -11.16 -5.55 20.24
N TRP A 1026 -12.50 -5.51 20.28
CA TRP A 1026 -13.26 -4.27 20.04
C TRP A 1026 -13.19 -3.28 21.21
N ALA A 1027 -12.83 -3.78 22.39
CA ALA A 1027 -12.59 -3.02 23.60
C ALA A 1027 -11.10 -2.63 23.63
#